data_AF-A0A1A3HHL1-F1
#
_entry.id   AF-A0A1A3HHL1-F1
#
_cell.length_a   1.000
_cell.length_b   1.000
_cell.length_c   1.000
_cell.angle_alpha   90.00
_cell.angle_beta   90.00
_cell.angle_gamma   90.00
#
_symmetry.space_group_name_H-M   'P 1'
#
loop_
_entity.id
_entity.type
_entity.pdbx_description
1 polymer ?
#
loop_
_entity_poly.entity_id
_entity_poly.type
_entity_poly.pdbx_seq_one_letter_code
_entity_poly.pdbx_strand_id
1 'polypeptide(L)'
;MANTLTGDFDGVVQISDSTINRLCATLHQNSFADNSVPSIAHDCVLRIGNARSGSGDRGSVSVQIGCPQVFFDDGATEHLWVEIAIRARYRKDPFSAASVDVVHGTIRAKYRVTQINPACPGWKAVAPEYIWLAPDRSSVSFDGTAYIENGLLGTIGNNAADAMKAQVTKHIARLLAGELRPQPQRMAAQFRRWRTLSDGRNLGLSCVAFPVDTNGAVPQGDLASITTQFLQGHDFACAVNQAAIMAGIDDGLQHSGLAGYQQDSRISGDAGIGGGLTIDYHARIDALTSEWLAPSSGVGFVRIVAAGHGWASHLHRSGVYNIGSMHINDLNMTFSASQTVALMFDPVSQRFSASPSGPPAVTVNYNGPYAGKMRSAVRKALSQQIATKLSPALGNLASGLDAITSPTVREQLTGQLQSLDPNAYMSVDEGSFEADGFVLRGEVQLTPRRPPEVIFEKNSTGDGFTAFDSWIPGGRIDSYTWTWRSLPKSVFAGAGPSGSATHKHIFDLRRPADNFTAFGRPILGERSLPGLDAPGQMCLQIRGRHVDHITGTLTPVSSLMYCDAFGFGGISPFGSGSGPYLRVKWGLDAEKRRPTTEALIRQIPERRMSATHNTLAIAPGARGSDEDVLAVVKEGLTRSERTDAGLVVLLIVTDNARPSHLQEPIADLSALTFVIDDALGSWSRCLGLASGVAEPQWRLLNPSGELTWAHTGHIDVTHFSRELDDRLVQSGRPSFPRIDKPVRTGGYVNVSLPARNCPPIPLQRKGTGSRVAFLTTEHASEEVLRGLIEHSAQEPLTAIVICGATAQHARKFADSPLFDDVPVVPDPMGHISSRAGAHITPSIYTLDGQGRLAEVHVGYPAVADSQYDRAQ
;
A
#
# COMPACT_ATOMS: atom_id res chain seq x y z
N MET A 1 -17.24 -17.24 38.28
CA MET A 1 -18.18 -16.10 38.35
C MET A 1 -17.61 -15.03 37.45
N ALA A 2 -18.45 -14.36 36.66
CA ALA A 2 -18.00 -13.27 35.80
C ALA A 2 -17.34 -12.17 36.65
N ASN A 3 -16.14 -11.73 36.28
CA ASN A 3 -15.48 -10.58 36.89
C ASN A 3 -15.53 -9.36 35.96
N THR A 4 -15.23 -8.18 36.47
CA THR A 4 -15.39 -6.94 35.70
C THR A 4 -14.36 -6.77 34.59
N LEU A 5 -13.17 -7.37 34.69
CA LEU A 5 -12.09 -7.25 33.70
C LEU A 5 -12.27 -8.19 32.50
N THR A 6 -12.49 -9.47 32.76
CA THR A 6 -12.46 -10.53 31.74
C THR A 6 -13.80 -11.24 31.57
N GLY A 7 -14.83 -10.87 32.34
CA GLY A 7 -16.11 -11.57 32.34
C GLY A 7 -15.95 -13.01 32.83
N ASP A 8 -16.49 -13.96 32.08
CA ASP A 8 -16.42 -15.40 32.37
C ASP A 8 -15.06 -16.05 32.05
N PHE A 9 -14.11 -15.31 31.46
CA PHE A 9 -12.89 -15.87 30.87
C PHE A 9 -11.66 -15.72 31.78
N ASP A 10 -10.64 -16.56 31.56
CA ASP A 10 -9.36 -16.50 32.28
C ASP A 10 -8.55 -15.26 31.91
N GLY A 11 -8.57 -14.89 30.64
CA GLY A 11 -8.04 -13.62 30.18
C GLY A 11 -8.78 -13.06 28.97
N VAL A 12 -8.50 -11.79 28.67
CA VAL A 12 -9.01 -11.10 27.48
C VAL A 12 -7.89 -10.25 26.88
N VAL A 13 -7.72 -10.33 25.57
CA VAL A 13 -6.82 -9.46 24.79
C VAL A 13 -7.66 -8.46 24.00
N GLN A 14 -7.39 -7.18 24.15
CA GLN A 14 -8.01 -6.09 23.40
C GLN A 14 -7.03 -5.53 22.38
N ILE A 15 -7.50 -5.29 21.16
CA ILE A 15 -6.74 -4.61 20.09
C ILE A 15 -7.54 -3.41 19.63
N SER A 16 -6.94 -2.22 19.65
CA SER A 16 -7.62 -0.98 19.28
C SER A 16 -7.94 -0.93 17.78
N ASP A 17 -9.04 -0.27 17.43
CA ASP A 17 -9.40 0.05 16.05
C ASP A 17 -8.33 0.91 15.36
N SER A 18 -7.65 1.79 16.10
CA SER A 18 -6.51 2.57 15.64
C SER A 18 -5.39 1.67 15.12
N THR A 19 -4.95 0.70 15.92
CA THR A 19 -3.90 -0.25 15.54
C THR A 19 -4.29 -1.05 14.29
N ILE A 20 -5.54 -1.51 14.22
CA ILE A 20 -6.07 -2.23 13.04
C ILE A 20 -5.99 -1.34 11.79
N ASN A 21 -6.43 -0.08 11.89
CA ASN A 21 -6.39 0.86 10.78
C ASN A 21 -4.96 1.20 10.34
N ARG A 22 -4.01 1.29 11.29
CA ARG A 22 -2.60 1.48 10.98
C ARG A 22 -1.99 0.28 10.25
N LEU A 23 -2.36 -0.94 10.62
CA LEU A 23 -1.96 -2.16 9.92
C LEU A 23 -2.57 -2.22 8.52
N CYS A 24 -3.87 -1.90 8.35
CA CYS A 24 -4.51 -1.78 7.04
C CYS A 24 -3.79 -0.79 6.13
N ALA A 25 -3.33 0.34 6.68
CA ALA A 25 -2.54 1.33 5.95
C ALA A 25 -1.15 0.82 5.56
N THR A 26 -0.50 0.01 6.39
CA THR A 26 0.74 -0.67 6.00
C THR A 26 0.47 -1.65 4.84
N LEU A 27 -0.58 -2.47 4.91
CA LEU A 27 -0.93 -3.39 3.81
C LEU A 27 -1.23 -2.65 2.50
N HIS A 28 -1.93 -1.52 2.56
CA HIS A 28 -2.16 -0.65 1.40
C HIS A 28 -0.87 -0.02 0.88
N GLN A 29 0.02 0.40 1.79
CA GLN A 29 1.35 0.90 1.42
C GLN A 29 2.21 -0.17 0.76
N ASN A 30 2.15 -1.44 1.17
CA ASN A 30 2.94 -2.51 0.58
C ASN A 30 2.61 -2.68 -0.91
N SER A 31 1.35 -2.49 -1.31
CA SER A 31 0.94 -2.35 -2.73
C SER A 31 1.44 -3.47 -3.64
N PHE A 32 1.66 -4.68 -3.11
CA PHE A 32 2.25 -5.81 -3.85
C PHE A 32 3.64 -5.51 -4.45
N ALA A 33 4.34 -4.47 -3.94
CA ALA A 33 5.73 -4.17 -4.31
C ALA A 33 6.68 -5.25 -3.79
N ASP A 34 6.33 -5.93 -2.69
CA ASP A 34 6.98 -7.13 -2.17
C ASP A 34 5.92 -8.22 -1.94
N ASN A 35 6.08 -9.36 -2.61
CA ASN A 35 5.16 -10.51 -2.49
C ASN A 35 5.44 -11.34 -1.22
N SER A 36 6.50 -11.01 -0.47
CA SER A 36 6.80 -11.63 0.81
C SER A 36 5.90 -11.10 1.94
N VAL A 37 5.34 -9.90 1.79
CA VAL A 37 4.45 -9.25 2.76
C VAL A 37 3.02 -9.18 2.24
N PRO A 38 2.00 -9.40 3.08
CA PRO A 38 0.61 -9.18 2.70
C PRO A 38 0.38 -7.75 2.23
N SER A 39 -0.51 -7.59 1.24
CA SER A 39 -0.75 -6.32 0.58
C SER A 39 -2.23 -6.14 0.23
N ILE A 40 -2.67 -4.89 0.17
CA ILE A 40 -3.97 -4.48 -0.38
C ILE A 40 -3.70 -3.66 -1.64
N ALA A 41 -4.46 -3.92 -2.70
CA ALA A 41 -4.27 -3.24 -3.98
C ALA A 41 -4.63 -1.75 -3.83
N HIS A 42 -3.80 -0.88 -4.42
CA HIS A 42 -4.12 0.54 -4.54
C HIS A 42 -4.80 0.86 -5.88
N ASP A 43 -4.79 -0.08 -6.83
CA ASP A 43 -5.43 0.01 -8.13
C ASP A 43 -5.87 -1.37 -8.66
N CYS A 44 -6.86 -1.41 -9.55
CA CYS A 44 -7.21 -2.59 -10.32
C CYS A 44 -8.00 -2.23 -11.58
N VAL A 45 -8.06 -3.17 -12.54
CA VAL A 45 -8.92 -3.06 -13.72
C VAL A 45 -9.89 -4.23 -13.76
N LEU A 46 -11.18 -3.92 -13.89
CA LEU A 46 -12.29 -4.87 -13.84
C LEU A 46 -13.13 -4.80 -15.11
N ARG A 47 -13.81 -5.90 -15.46
CA ARG A 47 -14.80 -5.90 -16.54
C ARG A 47 -16.21 -5.97 -15.97
N ILE A 48 -17.05 -5.00 -16.33
CA ILE A 48 -18.48 -5.03 -16.04
C ILE A 48 -19.21 -5.70 -17.21
N GLY A 49 -20.12 -6.63 -16.91
CA GLY A 49 -21.10 -7.16 -17.88
C GLY A 49 -20.72 -8.47 -18.59
N ASN A 50 -19.61 -9.13 -18.21
CA ASN A 50 -19.21 -10.43 -18.76
C ASN A 50 -20.12 -11.59 -18.33
N ALA A 51 -20.83 -11.45 -17.20
CA ALA A 51 -21.82 -12.42 -16.75
C ALA A 51 -23.17 -12.14 -17.40
N ARG A 52 -23.85 -13.18 -17.93
CA ARG A 52 -25.22 -13.20 -18.51
C ARG A 52 -26.30 -12.54 -17.63
N SER A 53 -26.24 -11.23 -17.40
CA SER A 53 -27.20 -10.49 -16.60
C SER A 53 -27.63 -9.25 -17.37
N GLY A 54 -28.93 -9.14 -17.64
CA GLY A 54 -29.54 -8.20 -18.57
C GLY A 54 -29.60 -6.75 -18.09
N SER A 55 -28.47 -6.15 -17.69
CA SER A 55 -28.39 -4.70 -17.43
C SER A 55 -27.98 -3.87 -18.65
N GLY A 56 -27.53 -4.47 -19.76
CA GLY A 56 -27.07 -3.73 -20.94
C GLY A 56 -25.71 -3.03 -20.78
N ASP A 57 -25.30 -2.72 -19.54
CA ASP A 57 -24.00 -2.14 -19.20
C ASP A 57 -22.85 -3.16 -19.38
N ARG A 58 -21.90 -2.84 -20.28
CA ARG A 58 -20.73 -3.64 -20.61
C ARG A 58 -19.54 -2.73 -20.84
N GLY A 59 -18.42 -3.00 -20.20
CA GLY A 59 -17.25 -2.13 -20.27
C GLY A 59 -16.14 -2.50 -19.31
N SER A 60 -15.03 -1.78 -19.36
CA SER A 60 -13.95 -1.89 -18.37
C SER A 60 -14.04 -0.75 -17.35
N VAL A 61 -13.69 -1.04 -16.10
CA VAL A 61 -13.49 -0.03 -15.06
C VAL A 61 -12.05 -0.11 -14.60
N SER A 62 -11.32 0.99 -14.71
CA SER A 62 -10.08 1.17 -13.94
C SER A 62 -10.46 1.80 -12.61
N VAL A 63 -10.05 1.20 -11.50
CA VAL A 63 -10.34 1.66 -10.14
C VAL A 63 -9.03 1.92 -9.43
N GLN A 64 -9.00 3.00 -8.68
CA GLN A 64 -8.00 3.27 -7.69
C GLN A 64 -8.65 3.26 -6.31
N ILE A 65 -8.00 2.54 -5.41
CA ILE A 65 -8.49 2.15 -4.11
C ILE A 65 -7.66 2.92 -3.07
N GLY A 66 -8.32 3.60 -2.15
CA GLY A 66 -7.68 4.23 -1.01
C GLY A 66 -7.54 3.25 0.17
N CYS A 67 -6.81 3.67 1.20
CA CYS A 67 -6.65 2.87 2.40
C CYS A 67 -8.00 2.49 3.03
N PRO A 68 -8.26 1.20 3.30
CA PRO A 68 -9.45 0.78 4.03
C PRO A 68 -9.39 1.24 5.49
N GLN A 69 -10.55 1.58 6.04
CA GLN A 69 -10.76 1.85 7.46
C GLN A 69 -11.81 0.90 8.02
N VAL A 70 -11.52 0.32 9.17
CA VAL A 70 -12.37 -0.60 9.93
C VAL A 70 -13.01 0.15 11.09
N PHE A 71 -14.28 -0.14 11.33
CA PHE A 71 -15.04 0.34 12.48
C PHE A 71 -16.05 -0.70 12.94
N PHE A 72 -16.50 -0.55 14.18
CA PHE A 72 -17.25 -1.56 14.90
C PHE A 72 -18.62 -1.05 15.35
N ASP A 73 -19.61 -1.94 15.38
CA ASP A 73 -20.85 -1.71 16.13
C ASP A 73 -20.60 -2.27 17.54
N ASP A 74 -21.00 -1.58 18.60
CA ASP A 74 -20.78 -2.07 19.97
C ASP A 74 -21.39 -3.45 20.19
N GLY A 75 -20.63 -4.34 20.81
CA GLY A 75 -21.05 -5.70 21.11
C GLY A 75 -21.18 -6.65 19.92
N ALA A 76 -20.72 -6.28 18.73
CA ALA A 76 -20.72 -7.18 17.58
C ALA A 76 -19.72 -8.34 17.78
N THR A 77 -20.14 -9.55 17.43
CA THR A 77 -19.33 -10.78 17.55
C THR A 77 -19.06 -11.47 16.21
N GLU A 78 -19.70 -10.98 15.14
CA GLU A 78 -19.74 -11.68 13.86
C GLU A 78 -19.58 -10.74 12.67
N HIS A 79 -19.51 -9.43 12.88
CA HIS A 79 -19.37 -8.47 11.80
C HIS A 79 -18.52 -7.27 12.16
N LEU A 80 -17.95 -6.68 11.13
CA LEU A 80 -17.26 -5.40 11.16
C LEU A 80 -17.67 -4.59 9.95
N TRP A 81 -17.41 -3.30 9.99
CA TRP A 81 -17.58 -2.46 8.81
C TRP A 81 -16.24 -2.07 8.21
N VAL A 82 -16.23 -1.96 6.89
CA VAL A 82 -15.08 -1.45 6.13
C VAL A 82 -15.53 -0.27 5.28
N GLU A 83 -14.75 0.80 5.33
CA GLU A 83 -14.88 2.00 4.52
C GLU A 83 -13.66 2.17 3.61
N ILE A 84 -13.87 2.44 2.32
CA ILE A 84 -12.81 2.54 1.31
C ILE A 84 -13.11 3.72 0.40
N ALA A 85 -12.16 4.65 0.27
CA ALA A 85 -12.24 5.67 -0.77
C ALA A 85 -11.93 5.06 -2.14
N ILE A 86 -12.70 5.42 -3.17
CA ILE A 86 -12.47 4.96 -4.54
C ILE A 86 -12.46 6.12 -5.53
N ARG A 87 -11.64 5.97 -6.56
CA ARG A 87 -11.69 6.72 -7.82
C ARG A 87 -11.81 5.69 -8.93
N ALA A 88 -12.71 5.89 -9.89
CA ALA A 88 -12.83 4.95 -10.99
C ALA A 88 -13.17 5.65 -12.30
N ARG A 89 -12.64 5.11 -13.38
CA ARG A 89 -13.00 5.46 -14.75
C ARG A 89 -13.63 4.25 -15.42
N TYR A 90 -14.87 4.40 -15.88
CA TYR A 90 -15.54 3.41 -16.70
C TYR A 90 -15.36 3.73 -18.18
N ARG A 91 -15.11 2.70 -18.97
CA ARG A 91 -15.09 2.75 -20.43
C ARG A 91 -16.11 1.75 -20.95
N LYS A 92 -17.19 2.26 -21.53
CA LYS A 92 -18.23 1.43 -22.15
C LYS A 92 -17.71 0.67 -23.37
N ASP A 93 -18.19 -0.53 -23.57
CA ASP A 93 -18.01 -1.28 -24.82
C ASP A 93 -18.89 -0.66 -25.93
N PRO A 94 -18.54 -0.88 -27.22
CA PRO A 94 -19.41 -0.50 -28.33
C PRO A 94 -20.84 -0.99 -28.14
N PHE A 95 -21.82 -0.11 -28.38
CA PHE A 95 -23.27 -0.39 -28.28
C PHE A 95 -23.81 -0.70 -26.87
N SER A 96 -23.02 -0.50 -25.82
CA SER A 96 -23.53 -0.56 -24.44
C SER A 96 -24.30 0.70 -24.07
N ALA A 97 -25.27 0.57 -23.14
CA ALA A 97 -26.01 1.70 -22.59
C ALA A 97 -25.05 2.74 -21.97
N ALA A 98 -25.40 4.02 -22.08
CA ALA A 98 -24.62 5.08 -21.44
C ALA A 98 -24.67 4.89 -19.92
N SER A 99 -23.50 4.67 -19.32
CA SER A 99 -23.31 4.63 -17.87
C SER A 99 -22.51 5.87 -17.42
N VAL A 100 -22.16 5.89 -16.15
CA VAL A 100 -21.26 6.88 -15.54
C VAL A 100 -19.85 6.69 -16.10
N ASP A 101 -19.16 7.76 -16.48
CA ASP A 101 -17.77 7.70 -16.97
C ASP A 101 -16.75 7.79 -15.82
N VAL A 102 -17.04 8.63 -14.81
CA VAL A 102 -16.16 8.85 -13.65
C VAL A 102 -16.92 8.69 -12.35
N VAL A 103 -16.34 7.92 -11.42
CA VAL A 103 -16.83 7.73 -10.05
C VAL A 103 -15.76 8.19 -9.07
N HIS A 104 -16.14 9.00 -8.09
CA HIS A 104 -15.27 9.39 -6.99
C HIS A 104 -16.05 9.47 -5.69
N GLY A 105 -15.62 8.75 -4.67
CA GLY A 105 -16.34 8.73 -3.41
C GLY A 105 -15.84 7.67 -2.45
N THR A 106 -16.69 7.28 -1.53
CA THR A 106 -16.41 6.35 -0.45
C THR A 106 -17.42 5.22 -0.48
N ILE A 107 -16.93 3.98 -0.47
CA ILE A 107 -17.70 2.76 -0.33
C ILE A 107 -17.73 2.39 1.13
N ARG A 108 -18.89 2.01 1.64
CA ARG A 108 -19.04 1.41 2.96
C ARG A 108 -19.78 0.09 2.85
N ALA A 109 -19.26 -0.95 3.49
CA ALA A 109 -19.87 -2.27 3.52
C ALA A 109 -19.63 -2.99 4.86
N LYS A 110 -20.64 -3.72 5.32
CA LYS A 110 -20.53 -4.64 6.46
C LYS A 110 -19.99 -5.99 5.97
N TYR A 111 -18.99 -6.50 6.65
CA TYR A 111 -18.41 -7.82 6.41
C TYR A 111 -18.72 -8.73 7.59
N ARG A 112 -19.31 -9.89 7.30
CA ARG A 112 -19.54 -10.94 8.30
C ARG A 112 -18.37 -11.89 8.35
N VAL A 113 -17.88 -12.18 9.55
CA VAL A 113 -16.87 -13.19 9.81
C VAL A 113 -17.57 -14.53 9.88
N THR A 114 -17.40 -15.34 8.84
CA THR A 114 -18.09 -16.64 8.70
C THR A 114 -17.10 -17.78 8.69
N GLN A 115 -17.49 -18.92 9.25
CA GLN A 115 -16.76 -20.17 9.04
C GLN A 115 -17.00 -20.67 7.62
N ILE A 116 -15.97 -21.27 7.03
CA ILE A 116 -16.07 -21.86 5.70
C ILE A 116 -16.77 -23.21 5.82
N ASN A 117 -17.80 -23.43 4.99
CA ASN A 117 -18.46 -24.72 4.94
C ASN A 117 -17.48 -25.80 4.44
N PRO A 118 -17.18 -26.87 5.21
CA PRO A 118 -16.28 -27.94 4.78
C PRO A 118 -16.77 -28.70 3.53
N ALA A 119 -18.06 -28.59 3.19
CA ALA A 119 -18.63 -29.12 1.96
C ALA A 119 -18.20 -28.33 0.70
N CYS A 120 -17.58 -27.16 0.85
CA CYS A 120 -17.02 -26.44 -0.28
C CYS A 120 -15.86 -27.23 -0.91
N PRO A 121 -15.79 -27.31 -2.26
CA PRO A 121 -14.70 -28.02 -2.93
C PRO A 121 -13.32 -27.53 -2.47
N GLY A 122 -12.46 -28.47 -2.07
CA GLY A 122 -11.10 -28.20 -1.57
C GLY A 122 -10.98 -27.69 -0.13
N TRP A 123 -12.09 -27.46 0.57
CA TRP A 123 -12.08 -26.93 1.94
C TRP A 123 -12.24 -27.98 3.04
N LYS A 124 -12.60 -29.23 2.72
CA LYS A 124 -12.91 -30.28 3.70
C LYS A 124 -11.90 -30.43 4.84
N ALA A 125 -10.60 -30.41 4.53
CA ALA A 125 -9.53 -30.63 5.51
C ALA A 125 -9.03 -29.34 6.18
N VAL A 126 -9.24 -28.18 5.54
CA VAL A 126 -8.60 -26.91 5.95
C VAL A 126 -9.61 -25.86 6.42
N ALA A 127 -10.91 -26.01 6.13
CA ALA A 127 -11.96 -25.10 6.61
C ALA A 127 -11.89 -24.82 8.12
N PRO A 128 -11.60 -25.81 9.00
CA PRO A 128 -11.45 -25.57 10.42
C PRO A 128 -10.24 -24.73 10.80
N GLU A 129 -9.43 -24.23 9.87
CA GLU A 129 -8.29 -23.32 10.09
C GLU A 129 -8.51 -21.90 9.56
N TYR A 130 -9.63 -21.65 8.86
CA TYR A 130 -9.86 -20.41 8.13
C TYR A 130 -11.19 -19.74 8.49
N ILE A 131 -11.19 -18.41 8.40
CA ILE A 131 -12.39 -17.57 8.45
C ILE A 131 -12.56 -16.87 7.11
N TRP A 132 -13.80 -16.51 6.79
CA TRP A 132 -14.11 -15.78 5.58
C TRP A 132 -14.88 -14.50 5.89
N LEU A 133 -14.33 -13.37 5.43
CA LEU A 133 -14.98 -12.06 5.47
C LEU A 133 -15.96 -11.96 4.32
N ALA A 134 -17.21 -12.33 4.55
CA ALA A 134 -18.26 -12.31 3.55
C ALA A 134 -18.97 -10.94 3.55
N PRO A 135 -18.94 -10.17 2.44
CA PRO A 135 -19.64 -8.88 2.38
C PRO A 135 -21.16 -9.07 2.40
N ASP A 136 -21.84 -8.33 3.26
CA ASP A 136 -23.29 -8.22 3.26
C ASP A 136 -23.73 -7.26 2.16
N ARG A 137 -24.23 -7.83 1.05
CA ARG A 137 -24.65 -7.06 -0.14
C ARG A 137 -25.67 -5.97 0.17
N SER A 138 -26.52 -6.17 1.17
CA SER A 138 -27.58 -5.22 1.53
C SER A 138 -27.06 -3.99 2.27
N SER A 139 -25.86 -4.11 2.87
CA SER A 139 -25.21 -3.03 3.62
C SER A 139 -24.34 -2.11 2.76
N VAL A 140 -24.11 -2.46 1.49
CA VAL A 140 -23.21 -1.73 0.61
C VAL A 140 -23.83 -0.38 0.28
N SER A 141 -23.07 0.69 0.54
CA SER A 141 -23.44 2.07 0.22
C SER A 141 -22.27 2.79 -0.43
N PHE A 142 -22.59 3.76 -1.29
CA PHE A 142 -21.64 4.65 -1.92
C PHE A 142 -22.05 6.10 -1.66
N ASP A 143 -21.12 6.89 -1.15
CA ASP A 143 -21.25 8.33 -1.02
C ASP A 143 -20.19 9.04 -1.86
N GLY A 144 -20.57 9.99 -2.69
CA GLY A 144 -19.65 10.66 -3.59
C GLY A 144 -20.31 11.24 -4.85
N THR A 145 -19.52 11.39 -5.90
CA THR A 145 -19.90 11.97 -7.19
C THR A 145 -19.74 10.96 -8.31
N ALA A 146 -20.70 10.97 -9.24
CA ALA A 146 -20.73 10.19 -10.47
C ALA A 146 -21.17 11.11 -11.62
N TYR A 147 -20.43 11.14 -12.73
CA TYR A 147 -20.79 11.97 -13.89
C TYR A 147 -20.33 11.36 -15.23
N ILE A 148 -20.89 11.90 -16.33
CA ILE A 148 -20.60 11.53 -17.72
C ILE A 148 -19.72 12.62 -18.32
N GLU A 149 -18.57 12.29 -18.87
CA GLU A 149 -17.54 13.22 -19.34
C GLU A 149 -17.98 14.03 -20.58
N ASN A 150 -18.92 13.49 -21.38
CA ASN A 150 -19.41 14.11 -22.63
C ASN A 150 -20.94 14.29 -22.69
N GLY A 151 -21.63 14.29 -21.54
CA GLY A 151 -23.07 14.58 -21.49
C GLY A 151 -23.33 16.06 -21.81
N LEU A 152 -24.41 16.38 -22.55
CA LEU A 152 -24.82 17.76 -22.78
C LEU A 152 -24.90 18.49 -21.44
N LEU A 153 -24.03 19.50 -21.26
CA LEU A 153 -24.00 20.37 -20.08
C LEU A 153 -25.34 21.09 -19.96
N GLY A 154 -26.23 20.50 -19.18
CA GLY A 154 -27.48 21.09 -18.74
C GLY A 154 -27.86 20.40 -17.45
N THR A 155 -27.49 21.04 -16.32
CA THR A 155 -28.05 20.79 -14.98
C THR A 155 -28.69 19.42 -14.81
N ILE A 156 -27.87 18.40 -14.56
CA ILE A 156 -28.37 17.08 -14.14
C ILE A 156 -29.13 17.34 -12.83
N GLY A 157 -30.47 17.28 -12.88
CA GLY A 157 -31.28 17.43 -11.67
C GLY A 157 -30.90 16.37 -10.64
N ASN A 158 -31.06 16.67 -9.34
CA ASN A 158 -30.66 15.78 -8.23
C ASN A 158 -31.11 14.31 -8.43
N ASN A 159 -32.32 14.10 -8.97
CA ASN A 159 -32.86 12.76 -9.25
C ASN A 159 -31.99 11.91 -10.19
N ALA A 160 -31.34 12.52 -11.18
CA ALA A 160 -30.47 11.79 -12.11
C ALA A 160 -29.09 11.49 -11.49
N ALA A 161 -28.58 12.37 -10.62
CA ALA A 161 -27.38 12.08 -9.83
C ALA A 161 -27.61 10.95 -8.83
N ASP A 162 -28.78 10.91 -8.17
CA ASP A 162 -29.15 9.84 -7.25
C ASP A 162 -29.35 8.50 -7.97
N ALA A 163 -29.94 8.52 -9.17
CA ALA A 163 -30.04 7.32 -10.01
C ALA A 163 -28.66 6.77 -10.40
N MET A 164 -27.69 7.64 -10.75
CA MET A 164 -26.31 7.24 -11.04
C MET A 164 -25.62 6.64 -9.80
N LYS A 165 -25.77 7.26 -8.63
CA LYS A 165 -25.23 6.72 -7.37
C LYS A 165 -25.83 5.36 -7.02
N ALA A 166 -27.14 5.18 -7.22
CA ALA A 166 -27.82 3.91 -7.01
C ALA A 166 -27.30 2.82 -7.96
N GLN A 167 -27.05 3.17 -9.23
CA GLN A 167 -26.44 2.26 -10.20
C GLN A 167 -25.01 1.88 -9.78
N VAL A 168 -24.17 2.84 -9.41
CA VAL A 168 -22.81 2.60 -8.89
C VAL A 168 -22.83 1.68 -7.68
N THR A 169 -23.69 1.96 -6.69
CA THR A 169 -23.88 1.12 -5.49
C THR A 169 -24.24 -0.32 -5.86
N LYS A 170 -25.16 -0.49 -6.81
CA LYS A 170 -25.58 -1.82 -7.30
C LYS A 170 -24.44 -2.58 -7.99
N HIS A 171 -23.59 -1.91 -8.77
CA HIS A 171 -22.42 -2.54 -9.38
C HIS A 171 -21.38 -2.95 -8.34
N ILE A 172 -21.08 -2.07 -7.38
CA ILE A 172 -20.14 -2.35 -6.29
C ILE A 172 -20.62 -3.56 -5.47
N ALA A 173 -21.89 -3.58 -5.07
CA ALA A 173 -22.44 -4.70 -4.29
C ALA A 173 -22.33 -6.05 -5.04
N ARG A 174 -22.46 -6.04 -6.37
CA ARG A 174 -22.26 -7.23 -7.20
C ARG A 174 -20.79 -7.63 -7.30
N LEU A 175 -19.88 -6.67 -7.47
CA LEU A 175 -18.45 -6.90 -7.57
C LEU A 175 -17.88 -7.46 -6.26
N LEU A 176 -18.19 -6.83 -5.11
CA LEU A 176 -17.80 -7.31 -3.78
C LEU A 176 -18.31 -8.72 -3.52
N ALA A 177 -19.46 -9.06 -4.06
CA ALA A 177 -20.01 -10.39 -3.95
C ALA A 177 -19.78 -11.25 -5.20
N GLY A 178 -18.77 -10.96 -6.00
CA GLY A 178 -18.34 -11.70 -7.18
C GLY A 178 -16.82 -11.72 -7.28
N GLU A 179 -16.28 -10.91 -8.17
CA GLU A 179 -14.85 -10.83 -8.52
C GLU A 179 -13.97 -10.26 -7.40
N LEU A 180 -14.50 -9.32 -6.60
CA LEU A 180 -13.79 -8.66 -5.50
C LEU A 180 -14.12 -9.28 -4.13
N ARG A 181 -14.60 -10.53 -4.11
CA ARG A 181 -14.83 -11.23 -2.83
C ARG A 181 -13.49 -11.38 -2.09
N PRO A 182 -13.43 -11.05 -0.78
CA PRO A 182 -12.22 -11.31 0.00
C PRO A 182 -11.85 -12.79 -0.03
N GLN A 183 -10.54 -13.07 -0.07
CA GLN A 183 -10.05 -14.42 0.13
C GLN A 183 -10.13 -14.80 1.62
N PRO A 184 -10.43 -16.06 1.95
CA PRO A 184 -10.43 -16.49 3.34
C PRO A 184 -9.04 -16.39 3.96
N GLN A 185 -9.02 -16.08 5.25
CA GLN A 185 -7.81 -15.87 6.03
C GLN A 185 -7.68 -16.96 7.08
N ARG A 186 -6.45 -17.44 7.28
CA ARG A 186 -6.16 -18.42 8.32
C ARG A 186 -6.29 -17.72 9.68
N MET A 187 -6.97 -18.36 10.63
CA MET A 187 -7.13 -17.85 11.99
C MET A 187 -7.19 -19.03 12.95
N ALA A 188 -6.30 -19.06 13.94
CA ALA A 188 -6.27 -20.14 14.92
C ALA A 188 -7.59 -20.22 15.70
N ALA A 189 -7.99 -21.42 16.12
CA ALA A 189 -9.30 -21.67 16.71
C ALA A 189 -9.56 -20.80 17.96
N GLN A 190 -8.53 -20.53 18.77
CA GLN A 190 -8.67 -19.71 19.98
C GLN A 190 -9.05 -18.25 19.71
N PHE A 191 -8.75 -17.70 18.53
CA PHE A 191 -9.03 -16.29 18.19
C PHE A 191 -10.34 -16.08 17.41
N ARG A 192 -11.13 -17.15 17.19
CA ARG A 192 -12.37 -17.06 16.42
C ARG A 192 -13.56 -16.55 17.20
N ARG A 193 -13.48 -16.61 18.52
CA ARG A 193 -14.45 -15.98 19.41
C ARG A 193 -13.92 -14.59 19.70
N TRP A 194 -14.73 -13.58 19.45
CA TRP A 194 -14.38 -12.20 19.71
C TRP A 194 -15.64 -11.38 19.88
N ARG A 195 -15.50 -10.24 20.54
CA ARG A 195 -16.55 -9.23 20.71
C ARG A 195 -15.93 -7.87 20.53
N THR A 196 -16.66 -6.94 19.95
CA THR A 196 -16.24 -5.55 19.87
C THR A 196 -16.78 -4.78 21.06
N LEU A 197 -15.97 -3.84 21.55
CA LEU A 197 -16.37 -2.83 22.52
C LEU A 197 -16.17 -1.49 21.83
N SER A 198 -17.21 -0.66 21.77
CA SER A 198 -17.15 0.59 21.00
C SER A 198 -17.92 1.70 21.71
N ASP A 199 -17.23 2.79 22.05
CA ASP A 199 -17.85 4.03 22.53
C ASP A 199 -18.15 5.01 21.37
N GLY A 200 -18.62 4.44 20.24
CA GLY A 200 -18.93 5.17 19.02
C GLY A 200 -17.80 5.18 17.98
N ARG A 201 -17.83 6.17 17.08
CA ARG A 201 -16.96 6.20 15.88
C ARG A 201 -15.64 6.94 16.04
N ASN A 202 -15.33 7.39 17.25
CA ASN A 202 -14.07 8.07 17.50
C ASN A 202 -12.95 7.02 17.54
N LEU A 203 -11.92 7.22 16.72
CA LEU A 203 -10.78 6.34 16.65
C LEU A 203 -10.06 6.26 18.00
N GLY A 204 -9.64 5.05 18.39
CA GLY A 204 -8.98 4.78 19.67
C GLY A 204 -9.96 4.51 20.82
N LEU A 205 -11.26 4.71 20.61
CA LEU A 205 -12.31 4.42 21.60
C LEU A 205 -13.07 3.12 21.29
N SER A 206 -12.59 2.34 20.33
CA SER A 206 -13.17 1.04 20.00
C SER A 206 -12.09 -0.03 19.92
N CYS A 207 -12.45 -1.27 20.22
CA CYS A 207 -11.55 -2.39 20.14
C CYS A 207 -12.24 -3.71 19.81
N VAL A 208 -11.43 -4.67 19.37
CA VAL A 208 -11.81 -6.07 19.31
C VAL A 208 -11.22 -6.77 20.53
N ALA A 209 -12.08 -7.39 21.33
CA ALA A 209 -11.73 -8.19 22.50
C ALA A 209 -11.78 -9.69 22.15
N PHE A 210 -10.67 -10.38 22.41
CA PHE A 210 -10.51 -11.82 22.24
C PHE A 210 -10.39 -12.46 23.61
N PRO A 211 -11.32 -13.33 24.04
CA PRO A 211 -11.09 -14.15 25.22
C PRO A 211 -9.90 -15.09 24.98
N VAL A 212 -9.15 -15.37 26.04
CA VAL A 212 -8.02 -16.30 26.02
C VAL A 212 -8.11 -17.23 27.23
N ASP A 213 -7.66 -18.46 27.02
CA ASP A 213 -7.42 -19.44 28.07
C ASP A 213 -5.93 -19.44 28.39
N THR A 214 -5.56 -19.32 29.66
CA THR A 214 -4.15 -19.21 30.07
C THR A 214 -3.36 -20.51 29.84
N ASN A 215 -4.03 -21.63 29.57
CA ASN A 215 -3.42 -22.91 29.25
C ASN A 215 -3.44 -23.22 27.74
N GLY A 216 -3.90 -22.27 26.90
CA GLY A 216 -3.94 -22.40 25.45
C GLY A 216 -5.11 -23.21 24.90
N ALA A 217 -6.11 -23.53 25.73
CA ALA A 217 -7.32 -24.20 25.27
C ALA A 217 -8.28 -23.23 24.52
N VAL A 218 -9.39 -23.75 24.00
CA VAL A 218 -10.44 -22.89 23.41
C VAL A 218 -11.25 -22.27 24.56
N PRO A 219 -11.26 -20.93 24.71
CA PRO A 219 -11.90 -20.28 25.84
C PRO A 219 -13.40 -20.55 25.91
N GLN A 220 -13.89 -20.91 27.10
CA GLN A 220 -15.29 -21.17 27.42
C GLN A 220 -15.89 -20.00 28.23
N GLY A 221 -17.17 -19.69 28.04
CA GLY A 221 -17.83 -18.54 28.68
C GLY A 221 -18.71 -17.75 27.72
N ASP A 222 -19.54 -16.84 28.23
CA ASP A 222 -20.37 -15.95 27.41
C ASP A 222 -19.59 -14.70 26.96
N LEU A 223 -19.54 -14.43 25.66
CA LEU A 223 -18.87 -13.23 25.12
C LEU A 223 -19.53 -11.94 25.63
N ALA A 224 -20.83 -11.95 25.93
CA ALA A 224 -21.53 -10.77 26.45
C ALA A 224 -21.06 -10.37 27.86
N SER A 225 -20.38 -11.26 28.58
CA SER A 225 -19.77 -10.96 29.90
C SER A 225 -18.57 -10.00 29.79
N ILE A 226 -17.95 -9.88 28.61
CA ILE A 226 -16.88 -8.92 28.35
C ILE A 226 -17.50 -7.55 28.11
N THR A 227 -17.42 -6.68 29.12
CA THR A 227 -18.08 -5.36 29.14
C THR A 227 -17.12 -4.19 29.34
N THR A 228 -15.90 -4.45 29.83
CA THR A 228 -14.94 -3.40 30.18
C THR A 228 -13.87 -3.23 29.12
N GLN A 229 -13.69 -2.02 28.63
CA GLN A 229 -12.53 -1.63 27.82
C GLN A 229 -11.41 -1.16 28.74
N PHE A 230 -10.21 -1.75 28.59
CA PHE A 230 -9.06 -1.48 29.46
C PHE A 230 -7.81 -1.05 28.66
N LEU A 231 -7.96 -0.67 27.38
CA LEU A 231 -6.87 -0.15 26.55
C LEU A 231 -6.28 1.18 27.04
N GLN A 232 -7.11 2.07 27.58
CA GLN A 232 -6.69 3.41 28.04
C GLN A 232 -5.81 4.18 27.02
N GLY A 233 -6.13 4.09 25.73
CA GLY A 233 -5.39 4.76 24.65
C GLY A 233 -4.19 3.99 24.08
N HIS A 234 -3.85 2.83 24.63
CA HIS A 234 -2.80 1.96 24.10
C HIS A 234 -3.30 1.14 22.90
N ASP A 235 -2.36 0.52 22.17
CA ASP A 235 -2.66 -0.24 20.97
C ASP A 235 -3.29 -1.60 21.25
N PHE A 236 -2.76 -2.26 22.27
CA PHE A 236 -3.28 -3.50 22.76
C PHE A 236 -3.24 -3.54 24.28
N ALA A 237 -4.08 -4.39 24.85
CA ALA A 237 -4.03 -4.69 26.27
C ALA A 237 -4.41 -6.15 26.53
N CYS A 238 -3.84 -6.73 27.58
CA CYS A 238 -4.08 -8.10 28.01
C CYS A 238 -4.49 -8.09 29.48
N ALA A 239 -5.70 -8.54 29.79
CA ALA A 239 -6.17 -8.72 31.15
C ALA A 239 -6.18 -10.21 31.53
N VAL A 240 -5.79 -10.53 32.76
CA VAL A 240 -5.89 -11.86 33.34
C VAL A 240 -6.63 -11.77 34.67
N ASN A 241 -7.57 -12.68 34.88
CA ASN A 241 -8.42 -12.65 36.06
C ASN A 241 -7.70 -13.10 37.33
N GLN A 242 -8.22 -12.65 38.47
CA GLN A 242 -7.69 -12.99 39.80
C GLN A 242 -7.64 -14.51 40.03
N ALA A 243 -8.67 -15.26 39.63
CA ALA A 243 -8.76 -16.68 39.91
C ALA A 243 -7.64 -17.48 39.22
N ALA A 244 -7.30 -17.15 37.97
CA ALA A 244 -6.23 -17.75 37.21
C ALA A 244 -4.86 -17.43 37.82
N ILE A 245 -4.66 -16.19 38.28
CA ILE A 245 -3.44 -15.78 38.99
C ILE A 245 -3.30 -16.57 40.29
N MET A 246 -4.37 -16.62 41.10
CA MET A 246 -4.38 -17.31 42.39
C MET A 246 -4.18 -18.82 42.23
N ALA A 247 -4.73 -19.43 41.18
CA ALA A 247 -4.49 -20.83 40.87
C ALA A 247 -3.00 -21.11 40.60
N GLY A 248 -2.32 -20.23 39.85
CA GLY A 248 -0.88 -20.32 39.63
C GLY A 248 -0.06 -20.12 40.92
N ILE A 249 -0.49 -19.21 41.79
CA ILE A 249 0.14 -18.99 43.11
C ILE A 249 -0.02 -20.22 44.01
N ASP A 250 -1.24 -20.76 44.10
CA ASP A 250 -1.55 -21.91 44.93
C ASP A 250 -0.78 -23.16 44.45
N ASP A 251 -0.68 -23.38 43.15
CA ASP A 251 0.15 -24.45 42.57
C ASP A 251 1.63 -24.27 42.94
N GLY A 252 2.17 -23.06 42.80
CA GLY A 252 3.54 -22.74 43.20
C GLY A 252 3.80 -22.94 44.70
N LEU A 253 2.83 -22.60 45.55
CA LEU A 253 2.90 -22.80 47.00
C LEU A 253 2.85 -24.27 47.39
N GLN A 254 2.02 -25.07 46.73
CA GLN A 254 1.97 -26.53 46.96
C GLN A 254 3.30 -27.19 46.64
N HIS A 255 4.00 -26.75 45.58
CA HIS A 255 5.29 -27.28 45.17
C HIS A 255 6.50 -26.65 45.89
N SER A 256 6.30 -25.66 46.77
CA SER A 256 7.38 -24.97 47.48
C SER A 256 8.04 -25.80 48.60
N GLY A 257 7.38 -26.87 49.05
CA GLY A 257 7.79 -27.64 50.23
C GLY A 257 7.59 -26.91 51.58
N LEU A 258 6.87 -25.78 51.59
CA LEU A 258 6.43 -25.11 52.82
C LEU A 258 5.35 -25.92 53.55
N ALA A 259 4.37 -26.47 52.82
CA ALA A 259 3.40 -27.38 53.40
C ALA A 259 4.10 -28.70 53.78
N GLY A 260 3.93 -29.14 55.02
CA GLY A 260 4.64 -30.30 55.57
C GLY A 260 6.02 -29.98 56.15
N TYR A 261 6.51 -28.75 56.05
CA TYR A 261 7.76 -28.34 56.69
C TYR A 261 7.67 -28.52 58.21
N GLN A 262 8.69 -29.14 58.81
CA GLN A 262 8.79 -29.36 60.25
C GLN A 262 10.07 -28.70 60.80
N GLN A 263 9.92 -27.95 61.90
CA GLN A 263 11.00 -27.38 62.68
C GLN A 263 11.10 -28.08 64.03
N ASP A 264 12.29 -28.57 64.33
CA ASP A 264 12.60 -29.19 65.60
C ASP A 264 13.32 -28.19 66.51
N SER A 265 13.02 -28.18 67.80
CA SER A 265 13.60 -27.26 68.78
C SER A 265 13.75 -27.93 70.13
N ARG A 266 14.94 -27.82 70.72
CA ARG A 266 15.22 -28.27 72.09
C ARG A 266 15.26 -27.06 73.01
N ILE A 267 14.39 -27.03 74.02
CA ILE A 267 14.36 -25.97 75.04
C ILE A 267 14.70 -26.57 76.39
N SER A 268 15.73 -26.03 77.03
CA SER A 268 16.10 -26.36 78.40
C SER A 268 15.99 -25.15 79.32
N GLY A 269 15.65 -25.39 80.58
CA GLY A 269 15.60 -24.37 81.61
C GLY A 269 15.59 -24.96 83.01
N ASP A 270 15.81 -24.08 83.99
CA ASP A 270 15.67 -24.40 85.41
C ASP A 270 14.18 -24.46 85.78
N ALA A 271 13.79 -25.55 86.44
CA ALA A 271 12.41 -25.85 86.84
C ALA A 271 12.24 -26.08 88.35
N GLY A 272 13.28 -25.82 89.17
CA GLY A 272 13.21 -26.01 90.62
C GLY A 272 14.57 -26.12 91.31
N ILE A 273 14.58 -26.46 92.60
CA ILE A 273 15.82 -26.56 93.37
C ILE A 273 16.65 -27.75 92.85
N GLY A 274 17.73 -27.45 92.13
CA GLY A 274 18.65 -28.43 91.56
C GLY A 274 18.07 -29.24 90.38
N GLY A 275 17.01 -28.74 89.73
CA GLY A 275 16.27 -29.50 88.71
C GLY A 275 16.06 -28.78 87.39
N GLY A 276 16.31 -29.47 86.27
CA GLY A 276 16.15 -28.95 84.92
C GLY A 276 15.00 -29.60 84.16
N LEU A 277 14.33 -28.83 83.29
CA LEU A 277 13.35 -29.30 82.32
C LEU A 277 13.89 -29.11 80.91
N THR A 278 13.96 -30.19 80.14
CA THR A 278 14.29 -30.17 78.72
C THR A 278 13.12 -30.72 77.91
N ILE A 279 12.68 -29.98 76.90
CA ILE A 279 11.59 -30.33 76.00
C ILE A 279 12.13 -30.38 74.57
N ASP A 280 11.96 -31.52 73.89
CA ASP A 280 12.14 -31.62 72.45
C ASP A 280 10.80 -31.41 71.76
N TYR A 281 10.75 -30.38 70.94
CA TYR A 281 9.54 -29.83 70.37
C TYR A 281 9.59 -29.85 68.86
N HIS A 282 8.46 -30.19 68.23
CA HIS A 282 8.28 -30.21 66.79
C HIS A 282 7.15 -29.24 66.44
N ALA A 283 7.35 -28.42 65.41
CA ALA A 283 6.33 -27.56 64.85
C ALA A 283 6.23 -27.81 63.35
N ARG A 284 5.05 -28.16 62.85
CA ARG A 284 4.82 -28.48 61.44
C ARG A 284 3.80 -27.54 60.82
N ILE A 285 4.05 -27.10 59.60
CA ILE A 285 3.07 -26.39 58.78
C ILE A 285 2.15 -27.42 58.12
N ASP A 286 0.85 -27.34 58.38
CA ASP A 286 -0.12 -28.30 57.86
C ASP A 286 -0.80 -27.81 56.58
N ALA A 287 -1.13 -26.52 56.56
CA ALA A 287 -1.89 -25.91 55.48
C ALA A 287 -1.32 -24.55 55.10
N LEU A 288 -1.40 -24.26 53.80
CA LEU A 288 -1.15 -22.96 53.21
C LEU A 288 -2.43 -22.51 52.53
N THR A 289 -2.77 -21.24 52.72
CA THR A 289 -3.84 -20.58 52.00
C THR A 289 -3.32 -19.26 51.48
N SER A 290 -3.84 -18.83 50.33
CA SER A 290 -3.48 -17.54 49.75
C SER A 290 -4.75 -16.73 49.48
N GLU A 291 -4.62 -15.41 49.58
CA GLU A 291 -5.73 -14.48 49.41
C GLU A 291 -5.25 -13.25 48.65
N TRP A 292 -5.96 -12.89 47.58
CA TRP A 292 -5.75 -11.64 46.86
C TRP A 292 -6.26 -10.48 47.72
N LEU A 293 -5.41 -9.50 47.96
CA LEU A 293 -5.80 -8.27 48.63
C LEU A 293 -6.07 -7.22 47.58
N ALA A 294 -7.19 -6.50 47.73
CA ALA A 294 -7.53 -5.40 46.85
C ALA A 294 -6.33 -4.44 46.71
N PRO A 295 -5.85 -4.19 45.48
CA PRO A 295 -4.63 -3.45 45.27
C PRO A 295 -4.80 -1.99 45.69
N SER A 296 -3.70 -1.41 46.14
CA SER A 296 -3.56 0.03 46.30
C SER A 296 -2.37 0.48 45.46
N SER A 297 -2.52 1.56 44.68
CA SER A 297 -1.42 2.20 43.94
C SER A 297 -0.69 1.32 42.90
N GLY A 298 -1.42 0.49 42.14
CA GLY A 298 -0.86 -0.24 41.00
C GLY A 298 0.05 -1.43 41.36
N VAL A 299 0.06 -1.84 42.63
CA VAL A 299 0.79 -3.02 43.13
C VAL A 299 -0.23 -4.06 43.56
N GLY A 300 -0.05 -5.30 43.08
CA GLY A 300 -0.87 -6.44 43.50
C GLY A 300 -0.38 -6.95 44.85
N PHE A 301 -1.29 -7.30 45.76
CA PHE A 301 -0.91 -7.85 47.05
C PHE A 301 -1.55 -9.21 47.26
N VAL A 302 -0.75 -10.18 47.69
CA VAL A 302 -1.22 -11.53 48.03
C VAL A 302 -0.82 -11.85 49.45
N ARG A 303 -1.80 -12.17 50.29
CA ARG A 303 -1.54 -12.63 51.66
C ARG A 303 -1.49 -14.14 51.67
N ILE A 304 -0.37 -14.68 52.11
CA ILE A 304 -0.16 -16.11 52.32
C ILE A 304 -0.29 -16.37 53.81
N VAL A 305 -1.20 -17.27 54.19
CA VAL A 305 -1.40 -17.69 55.57
C VAL A 305 -1.03 -19.16 55.71
N ALA A 306 -0.05 -19.42 56.57
CA ALA A 306 0.36 -20.75 56.99
C ALA A 306 -0.27 -21.06 58.35
N ALA A 307 -0.95 -22.20 58.45
CA ALA A 307 -1.47 -22.73 59.70
C ALA A 307 -0.73 -24.03 60.04
N GLY A 308 -0.46 -24.23 61.32
CA GLY A 308 0.25 -25.42 61.77
C GLY A 308 0.03 -25.76 63.23
N HIS A 309 0.44 -26.95 63.59
CA HIS A 309 0.47 -27.43 64.96
C HIS A 309 1.89 -27.77 65.41
N GLY A 310 2.05 -27.91 66.72
CA GLY A 310 3.27 -28.44 67.30
C GLY A 310 2.98 -29.39 68.44
N TRP A 311 3.92 -30.29 68.67
CA TRP A 311 3.86 -31.31 69.71
C TRP A 311 5.25 -31.52 70.33
N ALA A 312 5.26 -32.01 71.56
CA ALA A 312 6.48 -32.47 72.20
C ALA A 312 6.66 -33.97 71.95
N SER A 313 7.88 -34.41 71.62
CA SER A 313 8.21 -35.84 71.49
C SER A 313 8.97 -36.37 72.70
N HIS A 314 9.67 -35.51 73.42
CA HIS A 314 10.46 -35.89 74.56
C HIS A 314 10.42 -34.82 75.67
N LEU A 315 10.28 -35.28 76.91
CA LEU A 315 10.17 -34.45 78.11
C LEU A 315 11.10 -35.01 79.19
N HIS A 316 12.29 -34.42 79.33
CA HIS A 316 13.28 -34.84 80.32
C HIS A 316 13.23 -33.96 81.57
N ARG A 317 13.21 -34.61 82.74
CA ARG A 317 13.12 -33.98 84.06
C ARG A 317 14.28 -34.42 84.93
N SER A 318 14.97 -33.49 85.58
CA SER A 318 15.95 -33.77 86.64
C SER A 318 15.63 -32.98 87.91
N GLY A 319 16.03 -33.48 89.08
CA GLY A 319 15.86 -32.79 90.38
C GLY A 319 14.43 -32.80 90.96
N VAL A 320 14.18 -31.93 91.96
CA VAL A 320 12.88 -31.79 92.64
C VAL A 320 12.00 -30.75 91.93
N TYR A 321 10.86 -31.18 91.40
CA TYR A 321 9.93 -30.36 90.61
C TYR A 321 8.78 -29.79 91.45
N ASN A 322 8.47 -28.50 91.24
CA ASN A 322 7.32 -27.82 91.85
C ASN A 322 6.15 -27.58 90.85
N ILE A 323 6.17 -28.24 89.69
CA ILE A 323 5.14 -28.11 88.65
C ILE A 323 4.31 -29.41 88.65
N GLY A 324 2.98 -29.32 88.62
CA GLY A 324 2.05 -30.45 88.74
C GLY A 324 2.20 -31.55 87.67
N SER A 325 1.35 -32.58 87.71
CA SER A 325 1.37 -33.72 86.78
C SER A 325 1.10 -33.28 85.33
N MET A 326 2.17 -32.96 84.63
CA MET A 326 2.13 -32.55 83.22
C MET A 326 2.32 -33.75 82.31
N HIS A 327 1.40 -33.98 81.38
CA HIS A 327 1.51 -34.99 80.35
C HIS A 327 2.11 -34.36 79.07
N ILE A 328 2.76 -35.17 78.24
CA ILE A 328 3.39 -34.68 77.00
C ILE A 328 2.37 -34.05 76.02
N ASN A 329 1.12 -34.53 76.05
CA ASN A 329 0.01 -34.01 75.26
C ASN A 329 -0.46 -32.63 75.71
N ASP A 330 -0.20 -32.24 76.97
CA ASP A 330 -0.53 -30.91 77.48
C ASP A 330 0.38 -29.82 76.88
N LEU A 331 1.41 -30.24 76.13
CA LEU A 331 2.37 -29.37 75.48
C LEU A 331 2.02 -29.08 74.02
N ASN A 332 0.84 -29.47 73.53
CA ASN A 332 0.43 -29.15 72.16
C ASN A 332 0.34 -27.64 71.93
N MET A 333 0.66 -27.22 70.72
CA MET A 333 0.68 -25.82 70.28
C MET A 333 -0.02 -25.69 68.95
N THR A 334 -0.61 -24.52 68.73
CA THR A 334 -1.03 -24.10 67.40
C THR A 334 -0.32 -22.80 67.04
N PHE A 335 -0.07 -22.57 65.76
CA PHE A 335 0.45 -21.31 65.28
C PHE A 335 -0.20 -20.93 63.96
N SER A 336 -0.21 -19.63 63.71
CA SER A 336 -0.56 -19.05 62.42
C SER A 336 0.52 -18.04 62.04
N ALA A 337 0.98 -18.11 60.80
CA ALA A 337 1.91 -17.15 60.24
C ALA A 337 1.31 -16.56 58.98
N SER A 338 1.42 -15.24 58.81
CA SER A 338 1.00 -14.55 57.61
C SER A 338 2.17 -13.78 56.99
N GLN A 339 2.30 -13.86 55.68
CA GLN A 339 3.26 -13.10 54.90
C GLN A 339 2.53 -12.44 53.72
N THR A 340 2.67 -11.14 53.60
CA THR A 340 2.15 -10.40 52.44
C THR A 340 3.22 -10.36 51.36
N VAL A 341 2.83 -10.59 50.12
CA VAL A 341 3.67 -10.55 48.92
C VAL A 341 3.17 -9.39 48.06
N ALA A 342 4.10 -8.55 47.61
CA ALA A 342 3.85 -7.53 46.60
C ALA A 342 4.21 -8.08 45.21
N LEU A 343 3.31 -7.89 44.26
CA LEU A 343 3.45 -8.17 42.83
C LEU A 343 3.55 -6.85 42.09
N MET A 344 4.60 -6.69 41.29
CA MET A 344 4.89 -5.46 40.55
C MET A 344 5.25 -5.79 39.11
N PHE A 345 4.91 -4.89 38.18
CA PHE A 345 5.38 -4.93 36.79
C PHE A 345 6.34 -3.77 36.58
N ASP A 346 7.53 -4.06 36.05
CA ASP A 346 8.50 -3.04 35.64
C ASP A 346 8.39 -2.80 34.13
N PRO A 347 7.91 -1.62 33.69
CA PRO A 347 7.74 -1.32 32.26
C PRO A 347 9.06 -1.15 31.51
N VAL A 348 10.18 -0.89 32.21
CA VAL A 348 11.49 -0.74 31.56
C VAL A 348 12.05 -2.11 31.20
N SER A 349 12.07 -3.04 32.16
CA SER A 349 12.51 -4.42 31.89
C SER A 349 11.42 -5.31 31.25
N GLN A 350 10.17 -4.84 31.28
CA GLN A 350 8.95 -5.55 30.86
C GLN A 350 8.77 -6.90 31.58
N ARG A 351 9.06 -6.91 32.89
CA ARG A 351 9.04 -8.10 33.74
C ARG A 351 8.23 -7.89 35.00
N PHE A 352 7.64 -8.98 35.47
CA PHE A 352 7.04 -9.09 36.77
C PHE A 352 8.09 -9.36 37.84
N SER A 353 7.79 -8.89 39.03
CA SER A 353 8.54 -9.24 40.24
C SER A 353 7.57 -9.54 41.37
N ALA A 354 7.95 -10.51 42.19
CA ALA A 354 7.23 -10.88 43.40
C ALA A 354 8.19 -10.79 44.58
N SER A 355 7.84 -10.02 45.61
CA SER A 355 8.68 -9.81 46.77
C SER A 355 7.88 -9.76 48.06
N PRO A 356 8.44 -10.20 49.21
CA PRO A 356 7.76 -10.08 50.48
C PRO A 356 7.62 -8.61 50.89
N SER A 357 6.41 -8.22 51.30
CA SER A 357 6.12 -6.91 51.88
C SER A 357 6.20 -6.99 53.41
N GLY A 358 7.38 -6.66 53.94
CA GLY A 358 7.67 -6.75 55.38
C GLY A 358 7.92 -8.17 55.91
N PRO A 359 8.24 -8.32 57.21
CA PRO A 359 8.52 -9.62 57.82
C PRO A 359 7.23 -10.44 58.07
N PRO A 360 7.31 -11.78 58.17
CA PRO A 360 6.16 -12.61 58.50
C PRO A 360 5.59 -12.27 59.88
N ALA A 361 4.28 -12.10 59.97
CA ALA A 361 3.58 -11.94 61.25
C ALA A 361 3.20 -13.32 61.79
N VAL A 362 3.87 -13.75 62.86
CA VAL A 362 3.69 -15.09 63.47
C VAL A 362 3.05 -15.01 64.86
N THR A 363 1.92 -15.68 65.01
CA THR A 363 1.18 -15.85 66.27
C THR A 363 1.30 -17.30 66.73
N VAL A 364 1.74 -17.49 67.97
CA VAL A 364 1.98 -18.81 68.56
C VAL A 364 1.15 -18.94 69.84
N ASN A 365 0.25 -19.93 69.85
CA ASN A 365 -0.65 -20.22 70.97
C ASN A 365 -0.10 -21.42 71.75
N TYR A 366 0.59 -21.13 72.84
CA TYR A 366 1.19 -22.13 73.72
C TYR A 366 1.15 -21.65 75.17
N ASN A 367 0.58 -22.48 76.04
CA ASN A 367 0.34 -22.18 77.46
C ASN A 367 1.16 -23.06 78.41
N GLY A 368 2.08 -23.88 77.89
CA GLY A 368 2.92 -24.79 78.68
C GLY A 368 4.15 -24.12 79.33
N PRO A 369 5.07 -24.90 79.91
CA PRO A 369 6.30 -24.41 80.53
C PRO A 369 7.14 -23.55 79.59
N TYR A 370 7.78 -22.52 80.15
CA TYR A 370 8.61 -21.59 79.38
C TYR A 370 7.87 -20.92 78.21
N ALA A 371 6.54 -20.71 78.32
CA ALA A 371 5.73 -20.20 77.22
C ALA A 371 6.28 -18.95 76.53
N GLY A 372 6.91 -18.02 77.27
CA GLY A 372 7.58 -16.85 76.68
C GLY A 372 8.77 -17.23 75.79
N LYS A 373 9.67 -18.10 76.28
CA LYS A 373 10.84 -18.58 75.52
C LYS A 373 10.42 -19.45 74.34
N MET A 374 9.45 -20.34 74.52
CA MET A 374 8.93 -21.21 73.46
C MET A 374 8.29 -20.39 72.34
N ARG A 375 7.36 -19.47 72.69
CA ARG A 375 6.73 -18.58 71.70
C ARG A 375 7.77 -17.76 70.94
N SER A 376 8.80 -17.24 71.61
CA SER A 376 9.87 -16.48 70.96
C SER A 376 10.75 -17.35 70.06
N ALA A 377 11.13 -18.56 70.49
CA ALA A 377 11.97 -19.47 69.73
C ALA A 377 11.26 -19.96 68.46
N VAL A 378 10.01 -20.42 68.61
CA VAL A 378 9.16 -20.86 67.49
C VAL A 378 8.88 -19.71 66.53
N ARG A 379 8.50 -18.52 67.05
CA ARG A 379 8.28 -17.32 66.22
C ARG A 379 9.51 -16.99 65.37
N LYS A 380 10.71 -16.97 65.99
CA LYS A 380 11.96 -16.68 65.29
C LYS A 380 12.27 -17.73 64.21
N ALA A 381 12.19 -19.00 64.56
CA ALA A 381 12.48 -20.10 63.65
C ALA A 381 11.51 -20.13 62.46
N LEU A 382 10.20 -20.04 62.72
CA LEU A 382 9.18 -20.00 61.66
C LEU A 382 9.33 -18.77 60.77
N SER A 383 9.57 -17.58 61.33
CA SER A 383 9.75 -16.37 60.52
C SER A 383 10.95 -16.49 59.57
N GLN A 384 12.07 -17.03 60.05
CA GLN A 384 13.26 -17.26 59.22
C GLN A 384 13.01 -18.30 58.13
N GLN A 385 12.31 -19.40 58.44
CA GLN A 385 12.07 -20.48 57.50
C GLN A 385 11.03 -20.12 56.45
N ILE A 386 9.96 -19.41 56.84
CA ILE A 386 8.98 -18.87 55.89
C ILE A 386 9.69 -17.94 54.90
N ALA A 387 10.51 -17.00 55.37
CA ALA A 387 11.24 -16.11 54.46
C ALA A 387 12.19 -16.89 53.52
N THR A 388 12.92 -17.87 54.05
CA THR A 388 13.90 -18.66 53.29
C THR A 388 13.24 -19.56 52.24
N LYS A 389 12.14 -20.21 52.59
CA LYS A 389 11.43 -21.17 51.71
C LYS A 389 10.47 -20.49 50.75
N LEU A 390 9.93 -19.34 51.13
CA LEU A 390 9.04 -18.56 50.26
C LEU A 390 9.81 -17.88 49.14
N SER A 391 11.05 -17.43 49.37
CA SER A 391 11.83 -16.70 48.35
C SER A 391 11.98 -17.46 47.01
N PRO A 392 12.36 -18.75 46.97
CA PRO A 392 12.35 -19.54 45.74
C PRO A 392 10.97 -19.65 45.08
N ALA A 393 9.91 -19.81 45.89
CA ALA A 393 8.54 -19.89 45.38
C ALA A 393 8.08 -18.57 44.73
N LEU A 394 8.47 -17.42 45.31
CA LEU A 394 8.23 -16.10 44.70
C LEU A 394 9.02 -15.91 43.41
N GLY A 395 10.25 -16.41 43.34
CA GLY A 395 11.05 -16.42 42.10
C GLY A 395 10.38 -17.25 40.99
N ASN A 396 9.83 -18.41 41.32
CA ASN A 396 9.08 -19.25 40.39
C ASN A 396 7.76 -18.57 39.96
N LEU A 397 7.05 -17.94 40.89
CA LEU A 397 5.84 -17.16 40.59
C LEU A 397 6.14 -16.01 39.62
N ALA A 398 7.18 -15.21 39.91
CA ALA A 398 7.59 -14.13 39.03
C ALA A 398 8.00 -14.67 37.66
N SER A 399 8.72 -15.80 37.59
CA SER A 399 9.08 -16.44 36.33
C SER A 399 7.87 -16.97 35.54
N GLY A 400 6.84 -17.46 36.25
CA GLY A 400 5.59 -17.91 35.63
C GLY A 400 4.77 -16.75 35.05
N LEU A 401 4.68 -15.63 35.78
CA LEU A 401 4.06 -14.41 35.27
C LEU A 401 4.88 -13.80 34.12
N ASP A 402 6.22 -13.82 34.23
CA ASP A 402 7.15 -13.41 33.18
C ASP A 402 7.02 -14.25 31.90
N ALA A 403 6.56 -15.50 31.97
CA ALA A 403 6.34 -16.29 30.78
C ALA A 403 5.37 -15.59 29.80
N ILE A 404 4.41 -14.82 30.34
CA ILE A 404 3.41 -14.04 29.60
C ILE A 404 4.05 -12.86 28.84
N THR A 405 5.09 -12.23 29.41
CA THR A 405 5.80 -11.07 28.82
C THR A 405 7.24 -11.41 28.38
N SER A 406 7.58 -12.69 28.31
CA SER A 406 8.95 -13.15 28.14
C SER A 406 9.56 -12.60 26.85
N PRO A 407 10.89 -12.35 26.82
CA PRO A 407 11.57 -11.91 25.60
C PRO A 407 11.24 -12.80 24.39
N THR A 408 11.20 -14.12 24.59
CA THR A 408 10.86 -15.08 23.54
C THR A 408 9.45 -14.89 22.99
N VAL A 409 8.43 -14.71 23.84
CA VAL A 409 7.05 -14.48 23.40
C VAL A 409 6.94 -13.13 22.67
N ARG A 410 7.60 -12.09 23.20
CA ARG A 410 7.66 -10.77 22.54
C ARG A 410 8.35 -10.83 21.19
N GLU A 411 9.46 -11.57 21.06
CA GLU A 411 10.16 -11.80 19.80
C GLU A 411 9.29 -12.58 18.80
N GLN A 412 8.53 -13.58 19.26
CA GLN A 412 7.60 -14.32 18.41
C GLN A 412 6.46 -13.43 17.90
N LEU A 413 5.84 -12.65 18.77
CA LEU A 413 4.77 -11.71 18.39
C LEU A 413 5.30 -10.60 17.49
N THR A 414 6.46 -10.04 17.81
CA THR A 414 7.15 -9.05 16.96
C THR A 414 7.48 -9.67 15.60
N GLY A 415 7.97 -10.90 15.55
CA GLY A 415 8.22 -11.63 14.30
C GLY A 415 6.96 -11.85 13.47
N GLN A 416 5.81 -12.09 14.11
CA GLN A 416 4.53 -12.15 13.41
C GLN A 416 4.11 -10.78 12.85
N LEU A 417 4.25 -9.70 13.61
CA LEU A 417 3.99 -8.35 13.11
C LEU A 417 4.95 -7.98 11.97
N GLN A 418 6.20 -8.44 12.06
CA GLN A 418 7.23 -8.23 11.04
C GLN A 418 6.92 -8.91 9.70
N SER A 419 6.06 -9.94 9.71
CA SER A 419 5.54 -10.54 8.48
C SER A 419 4.56 -9.60 7.73
N LEU A 420 4.00 -8.60 8.41
CA LEU A 420 3.12 -7.57 7.82
C LEU A 420 3.90 -6.30 7.48
N ASP A 421 4.80 -5.90 8.38
CA ASP A 421 5.61 -4.69 8.31
C ASP A 421 7.03 -4.98 8.81
N PRO A 422 8.06 -5.00 7.95
CA PRO A 422 9.41 -5.41 8.36
C PRO A 422 10.02 -4.63 9.53
N ASN A 423 9.55 -3.40 9.79
CA ASN A 423 10.03 -2.59 10.93
C ASN A 423 9.02 -2.55 12.08
N ALA A 424 8.02 -3.44 12.10
CA ALA A 424 7.11 -3.53 13.22
C ALA A 424 7.85 -3.94 14.50
N TYR A 425 7.43 -3.32 15.59
CA TYR A 425 7.88 -3.63 16.93
C TYR A 425 6.72 -3.50 17.91
N MET A 426 6.71 -4.34 18.95
CA MET A 426 5.75 -4.22 20.05
C MET A 426 6.48 -4.08 21.39
N SER A 427 5.91 -3.28 22.28
CA SER A 427 6.36 -3.16 23.67
C SER A 427 5.18 -3.25 24.62
N VAL A 428 5.42 -3.80 25.80
CA VAL A 428 4.50 -3.71 26.94
C VAL A 428 5.07 -2.66 27.88
N ASP A 429 4.43 -1.50 27.98
CA ASP A 429 4.93 -0.31 28.67
C ASP A 429 4.12 0.06 29.91
N GLU A 430 3.02 -0.65 30.18
CA GLU A 430 2.24 -0.47 31.40
C GLU A 430 1.73 -1.81 31.95
N GLY A 431 1.70 -1.92 33.28
CA GLY A 431 1.06 -3.01 34.00
C GLY A 431 0.34 -2.48 35.24
N SER A 432 -0.94 -2.80 35.38
CA SER A 432 -1.78 -2.35 36.49
C SER A 432 -2.47 -3.53 37.16
N PHE A 433 -2.42 -3.57 38.49
CA PHE A 433 -3.15 -4.54 39.31
C PHE A 433 -4.48 -3.94 39.79
N GLU A 434 -5.57 -4.68 39.63
CA GLU A 434 -6.92 -4.31 40.04
C GLU A 434 -7.54 -5.37 40.98
N ALA A 435 -8.73 -5.08 41.52
CA ALA A 435 -9.41 -6.00 42.45
C ALA A 435 -9.67 -7.37 41.81
N ASP A 436 -9.98 -7.38 40.51
CA ASP A 436 -10.39 -8.56 39.76
C ASP A 436 -9.27 -9.21 38.94
N GLY A 437 -8.03 -8.72 39.01
CA GLY A 437 -6.91 -9.26 38.23
C GLY A 437 -5.78 -8.28 37.94
N PHE A 438 -5.05 -8.50 36.85
CA PHE A 438 -4.09 -7.52 36.31
C PHE A 438 -4.35 -7.22 34.84
N VAL A 439 -3.89 -6.05 34.39
CA VAL A 439 -3.92 -5.62 32.99
C VAL A 439 -2.52 -5.21 32.58
N LEU A 440 -2.09 -5.68 31.42
CA LEU A 440 -0.90 -5.20 30.70
C LEU A 440 -1.35 -4.38 29.51
N ARG A 441 -0.65 -3.29 29.21
CA ARG A 441 -0.90 -2.44 28.04
C ARG A 441 0.38 -2.24 27.26
N GLY A 442 0.23 -1.99 25.97
CA GLY A 442 1.37 -1.87 25.10
C GLY A 442 1.11 -1.14 23.80
N GLU A 443 2.20 -0.77 23.16
CA GLU A 443 2.24 -0.05 21.89
C GLU A 443 2.79 -0.93 20.76
N VAL A 444 2.35 -0.62 19.55
CA VAL A 444 2.82 -1.19 18.30
C VAL A 444 3.37 -0.06 17.45
N GLN A 445 4.65 -0.16 17.11
CA GLN A 445 5.32 0.74 16.18
C GLN A 445 5.31 0.12 14.79
N LEU A 446 5.09 0.93 13.76
CA LEU A 446 5.03 0.52 12.36
C LEU A 446 5.88 1.45 11.49
N THR A 447 6.18 1.02 10.27
CA THR A 447 6.95 1.82 9.31
C THR A 447 6.23 3.14 8.99
N PRO A 448 6.96 4.29 9.01
CA PRO A 448 6.43 5.57 8.57
C PRO A 448 5.82 5.53 7.16
N ARG A 449 4.84 6.40 6.92
CA ARG A 449 4.17 6.45 5.62
C ARG A 449 5.08 7.01 4.54
N ARG A 450 5.13 6.32 3.40
CA ARG A 450 5.85 6.77 2.20
C ARG A 450 5.25 8.08 1.67
N PRO A 451 6.06 8.95 1.04
CA PRO A 451 5.55 10.18 0.44
C PRO A 451 4.57 9.87 -0.70
N PRO A 452 3.62 10.79 -1.00
CA PRO A 452 2.74 10.67 -2.15
C PRO A 452 3.49 10.47 -3.47
N GLU A 453 2.99 9.61 -4.35
CA GLU A 453 3.56 9.40 -5.68
C GLU A 453 2.68 10.11 -6.74
N VAL A 454 3.32 11.02 -7.48
CA VAL A 454 2.65 11.83 -8.50
C VAL A 454 3.02 11.30 -9.87
N ILE A 455 1.99 10.87 -10.60
CA ILE A 455 2.06 10.37 -11.96
C ILE A 455 0.98 11.06 -12.77
N PHE A 456 1.38 11.70 -13.87
CA PHE A 456 0.44 12.19 -14.87
C PHE A 456 0.98 11.96 -16.27
N GLU A 457 0.04 11.82 -17.21
CA GLU A 457 0.31 11.58 -18.62
C GLU A 457 -0.75 12.24 -19.50
N LYS A 458 -0.51 12.28 -20.82
CA LYS A 458 -1.55 12.70 -21.78
C LYS A 458 -2.65 11.65 -21.79
N ASN A 459 -3.91 12.09 -21.79
CA ASN A 459 -5.03 11.17 -21.87
C ASN A 459 -5.11 10.50 -23.26
N SER A 460 -5.85 9.39 -23.35
CA SER A 460 -5.99 8.63 -24.59
C SER A 460 -6.72 9.37 -25.71
N THR A 461 -7.49 10.41 -25.38
CA THR A 461 -8.22 11.26 -26.32
C THR A 461 -7.34 12.38 -26.89
N GLY A 462 -6.15 12.63 -26.31
CA GLY A 462 -5.22 13.66 -26.77
C GLY A 462 -5.69 15.10 -26.53
N ASP A 463 -6.70 15.31 -25.69
CA ASP A 463 -7.32 16.60 -25.39
C ASP A 463 -7.06 17.07 -23.94
N GLY A 464 -6.24 16.32 -23.18
CA GLY A 464 -5.95 16.65 -21.79
C GLY A 464 -4.83 15.81 -21.17
N PHE A 465 -4.64 16.03 -19.87
CA PHE A 465 -3.78 15.22 -19.00
C PHE A 465 -4.64 14.45 -18.00
N THR A 466 -4.18 13.27 -17.60
CA THR A 466 -4.79 12.44 -16.55
C THR A 466 -3.76 12.16 -15.46
N ALA A 467 -4.18 12.27 -14.21
CA ALA A 467 -3.39 11.94 -13.02
C ALA A 467 -3.92 10.67 -12.31
N PHE A 468 -4.62 9.81 -13.05
CA PHE A 468 -5.29 8.63 -12.49
C PHE A 468 -4.35 7.72 -11.69
N ASP A 469 -3.11 7.52 -12.15
CA ASP A 469 -2.15 6.63 -11.49
C ASP A 469 -1.43 7.29 -10.29
N SER A 470 -1.69 8.57 -10.01
CA SER A 470 -1.18 9.24 -8.81
C SER A 470 -1.84 8.69 -7.55
N TRP A 471 -1.06 8.34 -6.53
CA TRP A 471 -1.57 7.71 -5.30
C TRP A 471 -0.87 8.19 -4.02
N ILE A 472 -1.53 7.95 -2.87
CA ILE A 472 -1.00 8.24 -1.53
C ILE A 472 -0.91 6.91 -0.76
N PRO A 473 0.30 6.41 -0.47
CA PRO A 473 0.50 5.21 0.33
C PRO A 473 -0.16 5.32 1.70
N GLY A 474 -0.90 4.28 2.11
CA GLY A 474 -1.67 4.29 3.36
C GLY A 474 -2.76 5.37 3.44
N GLY A 475 -3.22 5.92 2.30
CA GLY A 475 -4.15 7.05 2.29
C GLY A 475 -5.07 7.14 1.07
N ARG A 476 -5.56 8.35 0.82
CA ARG A 476 -6.41 8.71 -0.32
C ARG A 476 -6.12 10.13 -0.80
N ILE A 477 -6.37 10.41 -2.07
CA ILE A 477 -6.28 11.75 -2.65
C ILE A 477 -7.63 12.47 -2.50
N ASP A 478 -7.59 13.71 -1.99
CA ASP A 478 -8.77 14.57 -1.84
C ASP A 478 -8.81 15.71 -2.89
N SER A 479 -7.68 16.09 -3.49
CA SER A 479 -7.63 17.10 -4.55
C SER A 479 -6.35 17.08 -5.39
N TYR A 480 -6.46 17.63 -6.60
CA TYR A 480 -5.38 17.81 -7.58
C TYR A 480 -5.26 19.30 -7.88
N THR A 481 -4.03 19.81 -7.82
CA THR A 481 -3.71 21.18 -8.24
C THR A 481 -2.74 21.10 -9.40
N TRP A 482 -3.26 21.42 -10.58
CA TRP A 482 -2.50 21.56 -11.80
C TRP A 482 -2.00 22.99 -11.91
N THR A 483 -0.75 23.15 -12.29
CA THR A 483 -0.18 24.45 -12.64
C THR A 483 0.63 24.27 -13.91
N TRP A 484 0.48 25.18 -14.86
CA TRP A 484 1.24 25.11 -16.09
C TRP A 484 1.88 26.45 -16.40
N ARG A 485 3.06 26.36 -16.99
CA ARG A 485 3.83 27.51 -17.45
C ARG A 485 4.06 27.37 -18.93
N SER A 486 3.40 28.22 -19.69
CA SER A 486 3.70 28.42 -21.09
C SER A 486 4.99 29.22 -21.21
N LEU A 487 5.78 28.98 -22.26
CA LEU A 487 6.96 29.80 -22.53
C LEU A 487 6.52 31.28 -22.78
N PRO A 488 7.00 32.26 -21.99
CA PRO A 488 6.49 33.63 -22.03
C PRO A 488 6.79 34.30 -23.37
N LYS A 489 5.78 34.98 -23.97
CA LYS A 489 5.87 35.79 -25.21
C LYS A 489 6.91 35.26 -26.20
N SER A 490 6.86 33.97 -26.43
CA SER A 490 7.69 33.35 -27.44
C SER A 490 7.19 33.83 -28.80
N VAL A 491 8.05 33.81 -29.81
CA VAL A 491 7.76 34.23 -31.20
C VAL A 491 6.78 33.23 -31.88
N PHE A 492 5.89 32.61 -31.10
CA PHE A 492 5.04 31.49 -31.43
C PHE A 492 3.58 31.93 -31.35
N ALA A 493 2.89 31.93 -32.48
CA ALA A 493 1.45 32.12 -32.51
C ALA A 493 0.75 30.92 -31.84
N GLY A 494 -0.03 31.18 -30.78
CA GLY A 494 -0.90 30.17 -30.14
C GLY A 494 -0.51 29.67 -28.74
N ALA A 495 0.61 30.14 -28.16
CA ALA A 495 0.95 29.82 -26.76
C ALA A 495 0.05 30.62 -25.79
N GLY A 496 -0.86 29.96 -25.07
CA GLY A 496 -1.72 30.60 -24.07
C GLY A 496 -0.95 31.05 -22.82
N PRO A 497 -1.57 31.83 -21.92
CA PRO A 497 -0.96 32.25 -20.67
C PRO A 497 -0.71 31.06 -19.73
N SER A 498 0.30 31.20 -18.85
CA SER A 498 0.47 30.32 -17.70
C SER A 498 -0.78 30.33 -16.83
N GLY A 499 -1.13 29.19 -16.23
CA GLY A 499 -2.37 29.06 -15.47
C GLY A 499 -2.32 27.98 -14.40
N SER A 500 -3.42 27.85 -13.68
CA SER A 500 -3.60 26.82 -12.66
C SER A 500 -5.06 26.40 -12.55
N ALA A 501 -5.31 25.14 -12.24
CA ALA A 501 -6.63 24.61 -11.97
C ALA A 501 -6.58 23.65 -10.77
N THR A 502 -7.55 23.79 -9.87
CA THR A 502 -7.71 22.88 -8.73
C THR A 502 -9.01 22.12 -8.85
N HIS A 503 -8.91 20.79 -8.76
CA HIS A 503 -10.05 19.90 -8.83
C HIS A 503 -10.09 19.01 -7.60
N LYS A 504 -11.27 18.88 -6.97
CA LYS A 504 -11.46 17.97 -5.83
C LYS A 504 -11.69 16.52 -6.25
N HIS A 505 -12.39 16.33 -7.37
CA HIS A 505 -12.90 15.01 -7.76
C HIS A 505 -12.52 14.61 -9.19
N ILE A 506 -11.87 15.52 -9.90
CA ILE A 506 -11.48 15.34 -11.30
C ILE A 506 -9.96 15.21 -11.31
N PHE A 507 -9.48 14.04 -11.74
CA PHE A 507 -8.05 13.77 -11.94
C PHE A 507 -7.60 14.08 -13.37
N ASP A 508 -8.52 14.52 -14.23
CA ASP A 508 -8.22 15.04 -15.55
C ASP A 508 -8.05 16.56 -15.53
N LEU A 509 -7.14 17.04 -16.36
CA LEU A 509 -7.10 18.42 -16.82
C LEU A 509 -7.40 18.42 -18.32
N ARG A 510 -8.56 18.95 -18.73
CA ARG A 510 -8.97 19.01 -20.14
C ARG A 510 -8.98 20.43 -20.69
N ARG A 511 -8.76 20.55 -21.99
CA ARG A 511 -9.06 21.78 -22.73
C ARG A 511 -10.58 21.87 -23.03
N PRO A 512 -11.21 23.06 -22.97
CA PRO A 512 -12.61 23.22 -23.41
C PRO A 512 -12.72 23.43 -24.93
N ALA A 513 -13.38 22.49 -25.63
CA ALA A 513 -13.85 22.52 -27.03
C ALA A 513 -12.84 22.76 -28.17
N ASP A 514 -12.93 21.91 -29.20
CA ASP A 514 -12.03 21.79 -30.33
C ASP A 514 -12.32 22.82 -31.46
N ASN A 515 -11.61 23.95 -31.48
CA ASN A 515 -11.48 24.74 -32.70
C ASN A 515 -10.02 24.68 -33.16
N PHE A 516 -9.80 23.95 -34.24
CA PHE A 516 -8.50 23.85 -34.92
C PHE A 516 -8.65 24.38 -36.33
N THR A 517 -7.58 24.99 -36.84
CA THR A 517 -7.45 25.27 -38.27
C THR A 517 -7.29 23.96 -39.06
N ALA A 518 -7.38 24.03 -40.40
CA ALA A 518 -7.20 22.88 -41.30
C ALA A 518 -5.88 22.12 -41.10
N PHE A 519 -4.82 22.81 -40.64
CA PHE A 519 -3.49 22.23 -40.42
C PHE A 519 -3.19 21.91 -38.95
N GLY A 520 -4.20 21.91 -38.08
CA GLY A 520 -4.06 21.48 -36.69
C GLY A 520 -3.51 22.54 -35.73
N ARG A 521 -3.55 23.83 -36.10
CA ARG A 521 -3.24 24.92 -35.16
C ARG A 521 -4.44 25.15 -34.22
N PRO A 522 -4.24 25.16 -32.90
CA PRO A 522 -5.30 25.44 -31.95
C PRO A 522 -5.78 26.90 -32.01
N ILE A 523 -7.10 27.13 -32.03
CA ILE A 523 -7.75 28.44 -31.91
C ILE A 523 -8.19 28.63 -30.44
N LEU A 524 -7.22 28.68 -29.52
CA LEU A 524 -7.49 28.46 -28.09
C LEU A 524 -7.36 29.68 -27.16
N GLY A 525 -6.88 30.84 -27.62
CA GLY A 525 -6.78 32.05 -26.80
C GLY A 525 -6.08 31.79 -25.44
N GLU A 526 -6.73 32.16 -24.32
CA GLU A 526 -6.17 32.00 -22.96
C GLU A 526 -6.14 30.55 -22.41
N ARG A 527 -6.59 29.55 -23.19
CA ARG A 527 -6.96 28.21 -22.69
C ARG A 527 -6.03 27.08 -23.16
N SER A 528 -4.84 27.42 -23.64
CA SER A 528 -3.84 26.46 -24.14
C SER A 528 -3.10 25.74 -23.01
N LEU A 529 -2.86 24.44 -23.19
CA LEU A 529 -2.13 23.57 -22.27
C LEU A 529 -0.77 23.17 -22.87
N PRO A 530 0.35 23.43 -22.16
CA PRO A 530 1.67 22.93 -22.54
C PRO A 530 1.70 21.41 -22.73
N GLY A 531 2.41 20.95 -23.76
CA GLY A 531 2.46 19.54 -24.17
C GLY A 531 1.37 19.12 -25.15
N LEU A 532 0.22 19.79 -25.14
CA LEU A 532 -0.83 19.59 -26.15
C LEU A 532 -0.75 20.66 -27.24
N ASP A 533 -0.72 21.93 -26.84
CA ASP A 533 -0.90 23.05 -27.77
C ASP A 533 0.40 23.84 -28.02
N ALA A 534 1.34 23.78 -27.10
CA ALA A 534 2.63 24.46 -27.19
C ALA A 534 3.70 23.79 -26.32
N PRO A 535 5.00 24.06 -26.55
CA PRO A 535 6.05 23.75 -25.60
C PRO A 535 5.87 24.50 -24.27
N GLY A 536 6.27 23.88 -23.17
CA GLY A 536 6.20 24.47 -21.84
C GLY A 536 6.27 23.42 -20.74
N GLN A 537 5.88 23.81 -19.53
CA GLN A 537 5.94 22.93 -18.36
C GLN A 537 4.54 22.72 -17.78
N MET A 538 4.20 21.46 -17.53
CA MET A 538 3.04 21.06 -16.75
C MET A 538 3.51 20.59 -15.39
N CYS A 539 2.83 21.01 -14.32
CA CYS A 539 3.09 20.53 -12.97
C CYS A 539 1.79 20.09 -12.29
N LEU A 540 1.93 19.12 -11.40
CA LEU A 540 0.87 18.56 -10.60
C LEU A 540 1.30 18.49 -9.13
N GLN A 541 0.41 18.93 -8.24
CA GLN A 541 0.45 18.63 -6.82
C GLN A 541 -0.81 17.88 -6.44
N ILE A 542 -0.66 16.77 -5.71
CA ILE A 542 -1.78 16.05 -5.10
C ILE A 542 -1.83 16.35 -3.60
N ARG A 543 -3.05 16.50 -3.08
CA ARG A 543 -3.30 16.64 -1.64
C ARG A 543 -4.35 15.63 -1.23
N GLY A 544 -4.18 15.10 -0.03
CA GLY A 544 -5.10 14.13 0.51
C GLY A 544 -4.84 13.88 1.98
N ARG A 545 -5.18 12.68 2.42
CA ARG A 545 -4.94 12.24 3.80
C ARG A 545 -4.34 10.85 3.79
N HIS A 546 -3.50 10.56 4.76
CA HIS A 546 -3.03 9.21 5.04
C HIS A 546 -3.25 8.85 6.50
N VAL A 547 -3.31 7.56 6.79
CA VAL A 547 -3.39 7.07 8.15
C VAL A 547 -2.02 7.25 8.80
N ASP A 548 -1.97 8.07 9.84
CA ASP A 548 -0.75 8.26 10.60
C ASP A 548 -0.30 6.95 11.24
N HIS A 549 0.99 6.65 11.08
CA HIS A 549 1.60 5.40 11.53
C HIS A 549 1.74 5.26 13.05
N ILE A 550 1.47 6.32 13.84
CA ILE A 550 1.51 6.28 15.31
C ILE A 550 0.08 6.27 15.85
N THR A 551 -0.72 7.25 15.47
CA THR A 551 -2.04 7.51 16.07
C THR A 551 -3.20 6.82 15.35
N GLY A 552 -3.00 6.35 14.12
CA GLY A 552 -4.04 5.80 13.24
C GLY A 552 -5.02 6.83 12.68
N THR A 553 -4.89 8.09 13.07
CA THR A 553 -5.75 9.17 12.59
C THR A 553 -5.45 9.52 11.13
N LEU A 554 -6.46 9.99 10.40
CA LEU A 554 -6.25 10.51 9.04
C LEU A 554 -5.65 11.92 9.11
N THR A 555 -4.36 12.04 8.79
CA THR A 555 -3.64 13.32 8.78
C THR A 555 -3.49 13.84 7.34
N PRO A 556 -3.54 15.17 7.13
CA PRO A 556 -3.39 15.76 5.81
C PRO A 556 -1.95 15.58 5.29
N VAL A 557 -1.83 15.22 4.02
CA VAL A 557 -0.54 15.09 3.32
C VAL A 557 -0.63 15.77 1.96
N SER A 558 0.48 16.37 1.53
CA SER A 558 0.62 16.98 0.21
C SER A 558 1.89 16.47 -0.45
N SER A 559 1.82 16.18 -1.75
CA SER A 559 3.02 15.91 -2.53
C SER A 559 3.84 17.18 -2.71
N LEU A 560 5.12 16.98 -3.05
CA LEU A 560 5.87 18.00 -3.76
C LEU A 560 5.20 18.29 -5.11
N MET A 561 5.47 19.47 -5.66
CA MET A 561 5.05 19.80 -7.02
C MET A 561 5.90 19.01 -8.01
N TYR A 562 5.27 18.13 -8.77
CA TYR A 562 5.94 17.30 -9.78
C TYR A 562 5.71 17.92 -11.15
N CYS A 563 6.78 18.22 -11.89
CA CYS A 563 6.71 18.94 -13.16
C CYS A 563 7.34 18.13 -14.30
N ASP A 564 6.66 18.08 -15.43
CA ASP A 564 7.19 17.58 -16.69
C ASP A 564 7.30 18.71 -17.71
N ALA A 565 8.42 18.73 -18.43
CA ALA A 565 8.65 19.64 -19.54
C ALA A 565 8.24 18.96 -20.86
N PHE A 566 7.55 19.71 -21.70
CA PHE A 566 7.14 19.29 -23.02
C PHE A 566 7.75 20.22 -24.06
N GLY A 567 8.22 19.63 -25.16
CA GLY A 567 8.79 20.38 -26.27
C GLY A 567 8.85 19.55 -27.54
N PHE A 568 9.80 19.85 -28.42
CA PHE A 568 9.84 19.25 -29.74
C PHE A 568 10.52 17.87 -29.71
N GLY A 569 9.84 16.86 -30.25
CA GLY A 569 10.43 15.60 -30.66
C GLY A 569 9.84 15.17 -31.99
N GLY A 570 10.59 14.39 -32.78
CA GLY A 570 10.14 13.90 -34.08
C GLY A 570 10.54 14.74 -35.30
N ILE A 571 11.34 15.80 -35.18
CA ILE A 571 11.96 16.44 -36.35
C ILE A 571 13.21 15.64 -36.74
N SER A 572 13.07 14.42 -37.30
CA SER A 572 14.25 13.66 -37.73
C SER A 572 14.04 12.88 -39.02
N PRO A 573 14.80 13.22 -40.07
CA PRO A 573 15.42 12.25 -40.99
C PRO A 573 16.84 11.82 -40.57
N PHE A 574 17.36 12.24 -39.42
CA PHE A 574 18.79 12.26 -39.13
C PHE A 574 19.22 11.18 -38.14
N GLY A 575 19.87 10.12 -38.66
CA GLY A 575 20.31 8.92 -37.94
C GLY A 575 21.57 9.05 -37.05
N SER A 576 21.89 10.22 -36.50
CA SER A 576 23.02 10.37 -35.56
C SER A 576 22.65 11.35 -34.45
N GLY A 577 22.88 10.98 -33.19
CA GLY A 577 22.38 11.61 -31.96
C GLY A 577 22.88 13.03 -31.64
N SER A 578 22.99 13.91 -32.64
CA SER A 578 23.32 15.32 -32.54
C SER A 578 22.39 16.12 -33.46
N GLY A 579 21.14 16.32 -33.03
CA GLY A 579 20.19 17.22 -33.70
C GLY A 579 20.57 18.70 -33.53
N PRO A 580 20.01 19.61 -34.34
CA PRO A 580 20.31 21.04 -34.28
C PRO A 580 19.83 21.68 -32.97
N TYR A 581 20.60 22.66 -32.47
CA TYR A 581 20.29 23.35 -31.22
C TYR A 581 19.22 24.42 -31.47
N LEU A 582 18.16 24.47 -30.66
CA LEU A 582 17.27 25.63 -30.64
C LEU A 582 17.82 26.68 -29.66
N ARG A 583 18.21 27.86 -30.13
CA ARG A 583 18.50 29.01 -29.25
C ARG A 583 17.24 29.85 -29.11
N VAL A 584 16.55 29.73 -27.97
CA VAL A 584 15.50 30.69 -27.59
C VAL A 584 16.13 31.77 -26.73
N LYS A 585 16.14 33.03 -27.18
CA LYS A 585 16.59 34.18 -26.37
C LYS A 585 15.48 34.71 -25.47
N TRP A 586 15.72 34.67 -24.17
CA TRP A 586 14.80 35.04 -23.10
C TRP A 586 14.63 36.56 -22.96
N GLY A 587 13.43 37.01 -22.58
CA GLY A 587 13.19 38.30 -21.92
C GLY A 587 12.95 39.52 -22.81
N LEU A 588 11.87 40.25 -22.51
CA LEU A 588 11.84 41.71 -22.57
C LEU A 588 11.81 42.18 -21.12
N ASP A 589 12.98 42.48 -20.57
CA ASP A 589 13.09 43.41 -19.46
C ASP A 589 14.22 44.36 -19.81
N ALA A 590 13.87 45.61 -20.07
CA ALA A 590 14.80 46.63 -20.52
C ALA A 590 15.79 47.07 -19.41
N GLU A 591 15.64 46.59 -18.16
CA GLU A 591 16.35 47.20 -17.03
C GLU A 591 17.25 46.30 -16.16
N LYS A 592 17.30 44.97 -16.33
CA LYS A 592 18.17 44.15 -15.44
C LYS A 592 19.00 43.11 -16.18
N ARG A 593 20.31 43.41 -16.24
CA ARG A 593 21.42 42.52 -16.61
C ARG A 593 21.43 41.23 -15.77
N ARG A 594 20.86 40.12 -16.26
CA ARG A 594 21.28 38.73 -15.95
C ARG A 594 21.00 37.79 -17.14
N PRO A 595 21.77 36.68 -17.28
CA PRO A 595 21.92 35.95 -18.54
C PRO A 595 20.65 35.22 -18.96
N THR A 596 20.40 35.25 -20.27
CA THR A 596 19.45 34.42 -21.01
C THR A 596 19.75 32.94 -20.79
N THR A 597 18.83 32.17 -20.21
CA THR A 597 18.94 30.72 -20.21
C THR A 597 18.80 30.22 -21.66
N GLU A 598 19.82 29.61 -22.24
CA GLU A 598 19.67 28.94 -23.53
C GLU A 598 18.85 27.66 -23.30
N ALA A 599 17.63 27.58 -23.86
CA ALA A 599 16.83 26.36 -23.77
C ALA A 599 17.39 25.31 -24.74
N LEU A 600 18.13 24.35 -24.22
CA LEU A 600 18.65 23.21 -24.98
C LEU A 600 17.51 22.26 -25.36
N ILE A 601 17.11 22.22 -26.65
CA ILE A 601 16.37 21.07 -27.19
C ILE A 601 17.41 20.08 -27.70
N ARG A 602 17.74 19.08 -26.88
CA ARG A 602 18.47 17.90 -27.35
C ARG A 602 17.46 16.88 -27.85
N GLN A 603 17.61 16.45 -29.09
CA GLN A 603 16.94 15.25 -29.58
C GLN A 603 17.61 14.03 -28.98
N ILE A 604 16.83 13.22 -28.27
CA ILE A 604 17.21 11.86 -27.93
C ILE A 604 16.73 10.98 -29.09
N PRO A 605 17.61 10.16 -29.69
CA PRO A 605 17.25 9.30 -30.80
C PRO A 605 16.38 8.14 -30.30
N GLU A 606 15.10 8.38 -30.03
CA GLU A 606 14.13 7.29 -29.94
C GLU A 606 13.60 6.98 -31.34
N ARG A 607 14.05 5.86 -31.89
CA ARG A 607 13.69 5.30 -33.21
C ARG A 607 12.18 4.98 -33.39
N ARG A 608 11.32 5.44 -32.48
CA ARG A 608 9.91 5.01 -32.33
C ARG A 608 8.89 6.11 -32.05
N MET A 609 9.27 7.39 -32.03
CA MET A 609 8.24 8.44 -32.06
C MET A 609 7.72 8.57 -33.49
N SER A 610 6.48 8.10 -33.76
CA SER A 610 5.77 8.53 -34.98
C SER A 610 5.59 10.04 -34.87
N ALA A 611 6.30 10.84 -35.67
CA ALA A 611 5.99 12.26 -35.70
C ALA A 611 4.53 12.40 -36.16
N THR A 612 3.83 13.33 -35.54
CA THR A 612 2.37 13.42 -35.69
C THR A 612 1.96 14.37 -36.81
N HIS A 613 2.90 15.07 -37.45
CA HIS A 613 2.63 16.15 -38.41
C HIS A 613 3.72 16.24 -39.49
N ASN A 614 3.39 16.90 -40.61
CA ASN A 614 4.37 17.35 -41.61
C ASN A 614 5.12 18.59 -41.12
N THR A 615 6.30 18.87 -41.69
CA THR A 615 7.11 20.04 -41.35
C THR A 615 7.56 20.78 -42.60
N LEU A 616 7.17 22.05 -42.75
CA LEU A 616 7.65 22.94 -43.81
C LEU A 616 8.74 23.87 -43.26
N ALA A 617 9.99 23.64 -43.62
CA ALA A 617 11.08 24.54 -43.30
C ALA A 617 11.34 25.54 -44.45
N ILE A 618 11.49 26.81 -44.10
CA ILE A 618 11.61 27.93 -45.04
C ILE A 618 12.79 28.80 -44.61
N ALA A 619 13.76 29.00 -45.49
CA ALA A 619 14.76 30.04 -45.34
C ALA A 619 14.47 31.15 -46.36
N PRO A 620 14.13 32.39 -45.93
CA PRO A 620 13.60 33.43 -46.82
C PRO A 620 14.63 34.04 -47.81
N GLY A 621 15.93 33.81 -47.60
CA GLY A 621 17.00 34.31 -48.49
C GLY A 621 17.35 35.78 -48.26
N ALA A 622 18.45 36.27 -48.85
CA ALA A 622 18.97 37.62 -48.58
C ALA A 622 18.31 38.78 -49.37
N ARG A 623 17.46 38.49 -50.37
CA ARG A 623 16.79 39.52 -51.22
C ARG A 623 15.26 39.57 -51.07
N GLY A 624 14.62 38.57 -50.47
CA GLY A 624 13.18 38.59 -50.21
C GLY A 624 12.86 39.28 -48.89
N SER A 625 11.72 39.98 -48.79
CA SER A 625 11.20 40.34 -47.47
C SER A 625 10.57 39.10 -46.83
N ASP A 626 10.85 38.86 -45.56
CA ASP A 626 10.25 37.74 -44.80
C ASP A 626 8.70 37.80 -44.86
N GLU A 627 8.13 39.00 -44.99
CA GLU A 627 6.70 39.25 -45.16
C GLU A 627 6.14 38.74 -46.49
N ASP A 628 6.87 38.90 -47.61
CA ASP A 628 6.43 38.40 -48.92
C ASP A 628 6.37 36.87 -48.92
N VAL A 629 7.36 36.22 -48.30
CA VAL A 629 7.42 34.76 -48.15
C VAL A 629 6.26 34.27 -47.27
N LEU A 630 6.00 34.94 -46.15
CA LEU A 630 4.89 34.58 -45.26
C LEU A 630 3.52 34.89 -45.88
N ALA A 631 3.39 35.89 -46.75
CA ALA A 631 2.16 36.16 -47.50
C ALA A 631 1.84 35.00 -48.46
N VAL A 632 2.85 34.46 -49.15
CA VAL A 632 2.70 33.26 -49.98
C VAL A 632 2.30 32.05 -49.14
N VAL A 633 2.89 31.87 -47.95
CA VAL A 633 2.51 30.79 -47.03
C VAL A 633 1.06 30.97 -46.54
N LYS A 634 0.67 32.17 -46.11
CA LYS A 634 -0.68 32.47 -45.61
C LYS A 634 -1.75 32.16 -46.66
N GLU A 635 -1.59 32.70 -47.86
CA GLU A 635 -2.56 32.51 -48.93
C GLU A 635 -2.52 31.06 -49.45
N GLY A 636 -1.35 30.45 -49.57
CA GLY A 636 -1.22 29.06 -50.01
C GLY A 636 -1.84 28.05 -49.05
N LEU A 637 -1.65 28.23 -47.73
CA LEU A 637 -2.34 27.42 -46.72
C LEU A 637 -3.85 27.65 -46.75
N THR A 638 -4.32 28.86 -47.09
CA THR A 638 -5.76 29.13 -47.20
C THR A 638 -6.39 28.48 -48.43
N ARG A 639 -5.62 28.31 -49.51
CA ARG A 639 -6.08 27.70 -50.78
C ARG A 639 -5.90 26.19 -50.86
N SER A 640 -5.04 25.60 -50.04
CA SER A 640 -4.87 24.14 -50.01
C SER A 640 -6.17 23.46 -49.58
N GLU A 641 -6.50 22.36 -50.26
CA GLU A 641 -7.72 21.58 -50.01
C GLU A 641 -7.53 20.54 -48.89
N ARG A 642 -6.30 20.41 -48.37
CA ARG A 642 -5.96 19.42 -47.35
C ARG A 642 -6.44 19.82 -45.96
N THR A 643 -7.19 18.94 -45.32
CA THR A 643 -7.64 19.07 -43.92
C THR A 643 -7.26 17.86 -43.04
N ASP A 644 -6.55 16.90 -43.64
CA ASP A 644 -6.19 15.58 -43.09
C ASP A 644 -4.69 15.46 -42.78
N ALA A 645 -3.94 16.56 -42.93
CA ALA A 645 -2.49 16.60 -42.75
C ALA A 645 -2.11 17.76 -41.81
N GLY A 646 -1.69 17.44 -40.59
CA GLY A 646 -1.13 18.45 -39.69
C GLY A 646 0.16 19.03 -40.25
N LEU A 647 0.38 20.34 -40.06
CA LEU A 647 1.57 21.03 -40.56
C LEU A 647 2.17 21.97 -39.51
N VAL A 648 3.49 21.87 -39.37
CA VAL A 648 4.33 22.81 -38.64
C VAL A 648 5.21 23.58 -39.64
N VAL A 649 5.28 24.90 -39.53
CA VAL A 649 6.14 25.75 -40.36
C VAL A 649 7.34 26.20 -39.53
N LEU A 650 8.56 26.04 -40.06
CA LEU A 650 9.81 26.50 -39.47
C LEU A 650 10.41 27.59 -40.36
N LEU A 651 10.32 28.85 -39.95
CA LEU A 651 10.98 29.96 -40.60
C LEU A 651 12.41 30.09 -40.05
N ILE A 652 13.42 29.79 -40.86
CA ILE A 652 14.83 29.75 -40.48
C ILE A 652 15.48 31.08 -40.88
N VAL A 653 15.87 31.87 -39.88
CA VAL A 653 16.49 33.20 -40.05
C VAL A 653 17.92 33.18 -39.53
N THR A 654 18.83 33.87 -40.20
CA THR A 654 20.26 33.92 -39.84
C THR A 654 20.68 35.19 -39.09
N ASP A 655 19.79 36.18 -39.00
CA ASP A 655 20.07 37.45 -38.34
C ASP A 655 19.55 37.44 -36.89
N ASN A 656 20.46 37.73 -35.95
CA ASN A 656 20.22 37.82 -34.51
C ASN A 656 19.18 38.88 -34.07
N ALA A 657 18.53 39.57 -35.02
CA ALA A 657 17.55 40.63 -34.78
C ALA A 657 16.15 40.03 -34.70
N ARG A 658 15.47 40.25 -33.56
CA ARG A 658 14.05 39.91 -33.38
C ARG A 658 13.23 40.58 -34.49
N PRO A 659 12.58 39.84 -35.39
CA PRO A 659 11.66 40.44 -36.34
C PRO A 659 10.32 40.65 -35.60
N SER A 660 10.23 41.71 -34.80
CA SER A 660 8.95 42.08 -34.16
C SER A 660 7.84 42.30 -35.21
N HIS A 661 8.22 42.72 -36.41
CA HIS A 661 7.35 42.86 -37.58
C HIS A 661 6.72 41.53 -38.07
N LEU A 662 7.30 40.37 -37.73
CA LEU A 662 6.78 39.07 -38.16
C LEU A 662 5.75 38.45 -37.21
N GLN A 663 5.54 39.01 -36.02
CA GLN A 663 4.62 38.44 -35.03
C GLN A 663 3.16 38.45 -35.50
N GLU A 664 2.69 39.56 -36.08
CA GLU A 664 1.33 39.68 -36.61
C GLU A 664 1.11 38.77 -37.84
N PRO A 665 1.98 38.76 -38.87
CA PRO A 665 1.87 37.83 -39.99
C PRO A 665 1.82 36.35 -39.58
N ILE A 666 2.63 35.95 -38.59
CA ILE A 666 2.70 34.57 -38.08
C ILE A 666 1.42 34.20 -37.28
N ALA A 667 0.86 35.14 -36.53
CA ALA A 667 -0.39 34.96 -35.79
C ALA A 667 -1.60 34.67 -36.68
N ASP A 668 -1.53 35.03 -37.96
CA ASP A 668 -2.62 34.81 -38.93
C ASP A 668 -2.54 33.49 -39.69
N LEU A 669 -1.45 32.72 -39.57
CA LEU A 669 -1.26 31.49 -40.35
C LEU A 669 -2.11 30.32 -39.86
N SER A 670 -2.70 29.56 -40.78
CA SER A 670 -3.45 28.33 -40.43
C SER A 670 -2.56 27.21 -39.88
N ALA A 671 -1.24 27.26 -40.03
CA ALA A 671 -0.30 26.26 -39.49
C ALA A 671 0.46 26.80 -38.27
N LEU A 672 0.91 25.89 -37.40
CA LEU A 672 1.74 26.28 -36.26
C LEU A 672 3.12 26.68 -36.75
N THR A 673 3.52 27.93 -36.52
CA THR A 673 4.72 28.51 -37.16
C THR A 673 5.75 28.93 -36.11
N PHE A 674 7.00 28.59 -36.37
CA PHE A 674 8.15 28.81 -35.49
C PHE A 674 9.24 29.58 -36.23
N VAL A 675 9.74 30.66 -35.63
CA VAL A 675 10.94 31.34 -36.10
C VAL A 675 12.16 30.75 -35.41
N ILE A 676 13.11 30.24 -36.19
CA ILE A 676 14.35 29.62 -35.73
C ILE A 676 15.50 30.55 -36.07
N ASP A 677 16.18 31.06 -35.04
CA ASP A 677 17.48 31.71 -35.19
C ASP A 677 18.55 30.64 -35.44
N ASP A 678 19.06 30.58 -36.66
CA ASP A 678 20.13 29.68 -37.08
C ASP A 678 21.47 30.40 -37.25
N ALA A 679 21.80 31.31 -36.32
CA ALA A 679 23.11 31.98 -36.29
C ALA A 679 24.33 31.03 -36.33
N LEU A 680 24.16 29.76 -35.93
CA LEU A 680 25.23 28.73 -35.96
C LEU A 680 25.19 27.85 -37.23
N GLY A 681 24.23 28.06 -38.14
CA GLY A 681 24.08 27.32 -39.39
C GLY A 681 23.76 25.83 -39.19
N SER A 682 23.29 25.43 -38.01
CA SER A 682 23.01 24.04 -37.64
C SER A 682 21.76 23.52 -38.33
N TRP A 683 20.68 24.31 -38.37
CA TRP A 683 19.45 23.98 -39.07
C TRP A 683 19.65 24.01 -40.58
N SER A 684 20.40 25.00 -41.08
CA SER A 684 20.74 25.11 -42.50
C SER A 684 21.53 23.90 -42.97
N ARG A 685 22.53 23.47 -42.20
CA ARG A 685 23.32 22.27 -42.53
C ARG A 685 22.47 21.00 -42.48
N CYS A 686 21.60 20.85 -41.48
CA CYS A 686 20.72 19.68 -41.36
C CYS A 686 19.73 19.59 -42.52
N LEU A 687 19.09 20.70 -42.89
CA LEU A 687 18.04 20.71 -43.92
C LEU A 687 18.57 20.88 -45.35
N GLY A 688 19.90 20.87 -45.52
CA GLY A 688 20.54 21.10 -46.82
C GLY A 688 20.18 22.47 -47.42
N LEU A 689 20.12 23.51 -46.58
CA LEU A 689 19.90 24.89 -46.98
C LEU A 689 21.25 25.55 -47.24
N ALA A 690 21.43 26.10 -48.43
CA ALA A 690 22.66 26.79 -48.80
C ALA A 690 22.72 28.17 -48.14
N SER A 691 23.82 28.48 -47.46
CA SER A 691 24.05 29.78 -46.82
C SER A 691 24.38 30.86 -47.86
N GLY A 692 23.92 32.09 -47.64
CA GLY A 692 24.24 33.25 -48.50
C GLY A 692 23.51 33.28 -49.85
N VAL A 693 22.50 32.44 -50.04
CA VAL A 693 21.64 32.46 -51.23
C VAL A 693 20.68 33.65 -51.17
N ALA A 694 20.58 34.38 -52.27
CA ALA A 694 19.70 35.55 -52.37
C ALA A 694 18.21 35.17 -52.38
N GLU A 695 17.89 33.99 -52.88
CA GLU A 695 16.54 33.47 -53.08
C GLU A 695 16.04 32.62 -51.90
N PRO A 696 14.70 32.55 -51.69
CA PRO A 696 14.12 31.71 -50.65
C PRO A 696 14.29 30.21 -50.95
N GLN A 697 14.45 29.40 -49.90
CA GLN A 697 14.60 27.95 -49.96
C GLN A 697 13.52 27.28 -49.10
N TRP A 698 12.91 26.23 -49.64
CA TRP A 698 11.75 25.55 -49.06
C TRP A 698 12.04 24.06 -48.95
N ARG A 699 11.70 23.45 -47.82
CA ARG A 699 11.83 22.01 -47.56
C ARG A 699 10.57 21.51 -46.88
N LEU A 700 9.86 20.58 -47.51
CA LEU A 700 8.74 19.89 -46.89
C LEU A 700 9.20 18.50 -46.45
N LEU A 701 9.01 18.21 -45.18
CA LEU A 701 9.27 16.94 -44.55
C LEU A 701 7.94 16.28 -44.19
N ASN A 702 7.81 14.99 -44.45
CA ASN A 702 6.68 14.20 -43.96
C ASN A 702 6.82 13.90 -42.45
N PRO A 703 5.84 13.23 -41.82
CA PRO A 703 5.92 12.87 -40.41
C PRO A 703 6.98 11.80 -40.08
N SER A 704 7.54 11.07 -41.04
CA SER A 704 8.75 10.25 -40.82
C SER A 704 10.03 11.10 -40.87
N GLY A 705 9.90 12.41 -41.11
CA GLY A 705 11.01 13.35 -41.27
C GLY A 705 11.66 13.32 -42.64
N GLU A 706 11.19 12.49 -43.57
CA GLU A 706 11.74 12.37 -44.92
C GLU A 706 11.36 13.57 -45.79
N LEU A 707 12.30 14.02 -46.61
CA LEU A 707 12.09 15.14 -47.53
C LEU A 707 11.16 14.73 -48.68
N THR A 708 9.95 15.28 -48.72
CA THR A 708 8.97 15.02 -49.78
C THR A 708 9.00 16.07 -50.88
N TRP A 709 9.48 17.28 -50.56
CA TRP A 709 9.61 18.37 -51.54
C TRP A 709 10.72 19.35 -51.15
N ALA A 710 11.43 19.84 -52.16
CA ALA A 710 12.46 20.86 -52.01
C ALA A 710 12.39 21.85 -53.18
N HIS A 711 12.44 23.14 -52.86
CA HIS A 711 12.45 24.21 -53.85
C HIS A 711 13.45 25.30 -53.47
N THR A 712 14.03 25.96 -54.45
CA THR A 712 14.89 27.13 -54.30
C THR A 712 14.43 28.15 -55.34
N GLY A 713 14.17 29.38 -54.90
CA GLY A 713 13.60 30.42 -55.74
C GLY A 713 12.24 30.88 -55.23
N HIS A 714 11.77 31.99 -55.81
CA HIS A 714 10.40 32.45 -55.59
C HIS A 714 9.40 31.39 -56.07
N ILE A 715 8.29 31.28 -55.36
CA ILE A 715 7.16 30.43 -55.72
C ILE A 715 5.90 31.26 -55.61
N ASP A 716 5.01 31.15 -56.59
CA ASP A 716 3.70 31.78 -56.52
C ASP A 716 2.73 30.94 -55.68
N VAL A 717 1.67 31.58 -55.22
CA VAL A 717 0.64 30.98 -54.35
C VAL A 717 0.01 29.73 -54.97
N THR A 718 -0.28 29.73 -56.27
CA THR A 718 -0.99 28.64 -56.95
C THR A 718 -0.11 27.41 -57.09
N HIS A 719 1.17 27.62 -57.35
CA HIS A 719 2.16 26.55 -57.39
C HIS A 719 2.41 26.00 -55.98
N PHE A 720 2.56 26.87 -54.98
CA PHE A 720 2.79 26.46 -53.60
C PHE A 720 1.61 25.66 -53.01
N SER A 721 0.36 26.09 -53.23
CA SER A 721 -0.82 25.34 -52.76
C SER A 721 -0.91 23.96 -53.41
N ARG A 722 -0.61 23.85 -54.71
CA ARG A 722 -0.59 22.55 -55.42
C ARG A 722 0.45 21.60 -54.82
N GLU A 723 1.65 22.08 -54.52
CA GLU A 723 2.67 21.25 -53.88
C GLU A 723 2.25 20.82 -52.47
N LEU A 724 1.53 21.65 -51.70
CA LEU A 724 0.96 21.21 -50.43
C LEU A 724 -0.07 20.09 -50.63
N ASP A 725 -0.98 20.24 -51.59
CA ASP A 725 -2.03 19.25 -51.86
C ASP A 725 -1.44 17.90 -52.30
N ASP A 726 -0.43 17.93 -53.18
CA ASP A 726 0.21 16.74 -53.78
C ASP A 726 1.20 16.06 -52.83
N ARG A 727 1.89 16.81 -51.97
CA ARG A 727 3.07 16.32 -51.23
C ARG A 727 2.86 16.14 -49.73
N LEU A 728 1.81 16.69 -49.14
CA LEU A 728 1.50 16.48 -47.73
C LEU A 728 1.07 15.03 -47.48
N VAL A 729 1.67 14.40 -46.47
CA VAL A 729 1.27 13.05 -46.05
C VAL A 729 0.19 13.16 -44.99
N GLN A 730 -0.83 12.29 -45.07
CA GLN A 730 -1.89 12.21 -44.06
C GLN A 730 -1.27 12.01 -42.67
N SER A 731 -1.65 12.84 -41.71
CA SER A 731 -1.03 12.85 -40.39
C SER A 731 -1.97 13.41 -39.32
N GLY A 732 -1.61 13.17 -38.06
CA GLY A 732 -2.32 13.76 -36.92
C GLY A 732 -2.09 15.26 -36.81
N ARG A 733 -2.56 15.84 -35.70
CA ARG A 733 -2.27 17.24 -35.36
C ARG A 733 -0.88 17.34 -34.73
N PRO A 734 -0.22 18.50 -34.81
CA PRO A 734 1.01 18.74 -34.06
C PRO A 734 0.82 18.44 -32.57
N SER A 735 1.72 17.64 -31.99
CA SER A 735 1.71 17.32 -30.55
C SER A 735 3.14 17.29 -30.00
N PHE A 736 3.32 17.75 -28.76
CA PHE A 736 4.65 17.95 -28.18
C PHE A 736 5.01 16.81 -27.23
N PRO A 737 6.01 15.98 -27.54
CA PRO A 737 6.41 14.93 -26.63
C PRO A 737 7.03 15.48 -25.33
N ARG A 738 6.95 14.65 -24.29
CA ARG A 738 7.63 14.86 -23.02
C ARG A 738 9.13 14.76 -23.25
N ILE A 739 9.90 15.69 -22.68
CA ILE A 739 11.36 15.67 -22.73
C ILE A 739 11.84 14.95 -21.45
N ASP A 740 12.31 13.71 -21.62
CA ASP A 740 12.84 12.77 -20.62
C ASP A 740 11.87 12.05 -19.66
N LYS A 741 11.92 10.70 -19.71
CA LYS A 741 12.19 9.79 -18.57
C LYS A 741 12.61 8.38 -19.07
N PRO A 742 13.59 7.71 -18.44
CA PRO A 742 13.88 6.30 -18.69
C PRO A 742 12.75 5.37 -18.19
N VAL A 743 12.64 4.22 -18.86
CA VAL A 743 11.70 3.10 -18.63
C VAL A 743 11.78 2.60 -17.18
N ARG A 744 10.63 2.38 -16.53
CA ARG A 744 10.53 1.77 -15.19
C ARG A 744 10.11 0.30 -15.30
N THR A 745 10.93 -0.61 -14.78
CA THR A 745 10.64 -2.02 -14.52
C THR A 745 9.90 -2.21 -13.17
N GLY A 746 9.06 -3.25 -13.04
CA GLY A 746 8.49 -3.66 -11.73
C GLY A 746 7.01 -4.10 -11.66
N GLY A 747 6.25 -4.18 -12.77
CA GLY A 747 4.82 -4.54 -12.74
C GLY A 747 4.52 -6.05 -12.72
N TYR A 748 3.44 -6.45 -12.03
CA TYR A 748 2.89 -7.81 -11.99
C TYR A 748 1.62 -7.96 -12.86
N VAL A 749 1.43 -9.13 -13.47
CA VAL A 749 0.20 -9.52 -14.19
C VAL A 749 -0.50 -10.62 -13.41
N ASN A 750 -1.78 -10.43 -13.02
CA ASN A 750 -2.54 -11.45 -12.30
C ASN A 750 -3.92 -11.67 -12.92
N VAL A 751 -4.31 -12.94 -13.12
CA VAL A 751 -5.61 -13.37 -13.65
C VAL A 751 -6.18 -14.42 -12.71
N SER A 752 -7.41 -14.24 -12.25
CA SER A 752 -8.18 -15.31 -11.59
C SER A 752 -9.68 -15.11 -11.80
N LEU A 753 -10.39 -16.21 -12.05
CA LEU A 753 -11.82 -16.28 -12.33
C LEU A 753 -12.59 -16.88 -11.13
N PRO A 754 -13.73 -16.31 -10.72
CA PRO A 754 -14.48 -16.80 -9.57
C PRO A 754 -15.47 -17.93 -9.90
N ALA A 755 -15.49 -18.96 -9.05
CA ALA A 755 -16.62 -19.89 -8.91
C ALA A 755 -17.66 -19.31 -7.94
N ARG A 756 -18.95 -19.57 -8.20
CA ARG A 756 -20.04 -19.04 -7.38
C ARG A 756 -20.28 -19.89 -6.13
N ASN A 757 -20.37 -19.20 -4.98
CA ASN A 757 -20.86 -19.67 -3.66
C ASN A 757 -19.92 -20.50 -2.78
N CYS A 758 -18.67 -20.71 -3.18
CA CYS A 758 -17.59 -21.14 -2.28
C CYS A 758 -16.42 -20.18 -2.39
N PRO A 759 -15.64 -19.95 -1.31
CA PRO A 759 -14.45 -19.13 -1.42
C PRO A 759 -13.37 -19.83 -2.27
N PRO A 760 -12.54 -19.08 -3.00
CA PRO A 760 -11.42 -19.65 -3.76
C PRO A 760 -10.40 -20.28 -2.81
N ILE A 761 -9.87 -21.45 -3.17
CA ILE A 761 -8.78 -22.13 -2.41
C ILE A 761 -7.50 -21.28 -2.55
N PRO A 762 -6.72 -21.06 -1.47
CA PRO A 762 -5.45 -20.32 -1.55
C PRO A 762 -4.47 -21.03 -2.51
N LEU A 763 -4.15 -20.40 -3.65
CA LEU A 763 -3.13 -20.88 -4.57
C LEU A 763 -1.76 -20.34 -4.12
N GLN A 764 -0.99 -21.15 -3.40
CA GLN A 764 0.45 -20.91 -3.23
C GLN A 764 1.24 -22.15 -3.61
N ARG A 765 1.86 -22.12 -4.79
CA ARG A 765 3.09 -22.87 -5.10
C ARG A 765 4.01 -21.98 -5.93
N LYS A 766 5.19 -21.64 -5.37
CA LYS A 766 6.30 -20.91 -6.01
C LYS A 766 7.11 -21.87 -6.92
N GLY A 767 7.65 -21.37 -8.04
CA GLY A 767 8.82 -21.98 -8.70
C GLY A 767 9.01 -21.66 -10.20
N THR A 768 10.28 -21.41 -10.55
CA THR A 768 10.95 -21.21 -11.86
C THR A 768 10.66 -19.94 -12.67
N GLY A 769 11.71 -19.12 -12.86
CA GLY A 769 11.68 -17.94 -13.74
C GLY A 769 11.29 -18.32 -15.17
N SER A 770 10.57 -17.43 -15.85
CA SER A 770 9.87 -17.71 -17.10
C SER A 770 10.19 -16.65 -18.16
N ARG A 771 10.60 -17.05 -19.37
CA ARG A 771 10.82 -16.11 -20.48
C ARG A 771 9.61 -16.11 -21.41
N VAL A 772 9.08 -14.93 -21.72
CA VAL A 772 7.92 -14.75 -22.62
C VAL A 772 8.34 -13.90 -23.82
N ALA A 773 8.17 -14.42 -25.03
CA ALA A 773 8.44 -13.67 -26.26
C ALA A 773 7.17 -12.97 -26.76
N PHE A 774 7.30 -11.72 -27.17
CA PHE A 774 6.24 -10.94 -27.83
C PHE A 774 6.66 -10.63 -29.26
N LEU A 775 5.82 -11.01 -30.22
CA LEU A 775 6.04 -10.87 -31.67
C LEU A 775 4.82 -10.20 -32.31
N THR A 776 4.94 -9.63 -33.51
CA THR A 776 3.79 -9.28 -34.37
C THR A 776 3.60 -10.32 -35.46
N THR A 777 2.44 -10.32 -36.14
CA THR A 777 2.14 -11.23 -37.24
C THR A 777 3.18 -11.22 -38.37
N GLU A 778 3.82 -10.08 -38.62
CA GLU A 778 4.87 -9.93 -39.65
C GLU A 778 6.23 -10.54 -39.23
N HIS A 779 6.45 -10.72 -37.92
CA HIS A 779 7.69 -11.24 -37.33
C HIS A 779 7.58 -12.72 -36.88
N ALA A 780 6.39 -13.32 -36.94
CA ALA A 780 6.13 -14.69 -36.52
C ALA A 780 6.24 -15.68 -37.69
N SER A 781 7.44 -15.87 -38.26
CA SER A 781 7.73 -16.94 -39.23
C SER A 781 8.26 -18.19 -38.52
N GLU A 782 8.08 -19.37 -39.13
CA GLU A 782 8.55 -20.64 -38.55
C GLU A 782 10.07 -20.67 -38.35
N GLU A 783 10.84 -20.07 -39.27
CA GLU A 783 12.30 -19.95 -39.18
C GLU A 783 12.75 -19.08 -37.99
N VAL A 784 12.05 -17.96 -37.74
CA VAL A 784 12.33 -17.06 -36.61
C VAL A 784 11.98 -17.72 -35.28
N LEU A 785 10.83 -18.38 -35.21
CA LEU A 785 10.37 -19.06 -34.02
C LEU A 785 11.28 -20.25 -33.66
N ARG A 786 11.74 -21.00 -34.66
CA ARG A 786 12.73 -22.08 -34.49
C ARG A 786 14.05 -21.53 -33.95
N GLY A 787 14.56 -20.44 -34.52
CA GLY A 787 15.77 -19.78 -34.02
C GLY A 787 15.66 -19.31 -32.56
N LEU A 788 14.50 -18.78 -32.15
CA LEU A 788 14.24 -18.37 -30.77
C LEU A 788 14.24 -19.55 -29.78
N ILE A 789 13.68 -20.69 -30.17
CA ILE A 789 13.62 -21.89 -29.35
C ILE A 789 15.02 -22.53 -29.24
N GLU A 790 15.72 -22.69 -30.36
CA GLU A 790 17.06 -23.30 -30.40
C GLU A 790 18.12 -22.50 -29.62
N HIS A 791 18.04 -21.17 -29.62
CA HIS A 791 18.95 -20.29 -28.85
C HIS A 791 18.55 -20.15 -27.37
N SER A 792 17.42 -20.73 -26.93
CA SER A 792 16.94 -20.64 -25.55
C SER A 792 17.42 -21.77 -24.63
N ALA A 793 18.34 -22.63 -25.08
CA ALA A 793 18.77 -23.85 -24.37
C ALA A 793 19.38 -23.64 -22.96
N GLN A 794 19.86 -22.44 -22.61
CA GLN A 794 20.34 -22.13 -21.25
C GLN A 794 19.23 -21.57 -20.33
N GLU A 795 18.15 -20.99 -20.88
CA GLU A 795 16.98 -20.47 -20.16
C GLU A 795 15.72 -20.58 -21.05
N PRO A 796 14.84 -21.58 -20.82
CA PRO A 796 13.80 -21.96 -21.77
C PRO A 796 12.66 -20.92 -21.87
N LEU A 797 12.15 -20.73 -23.10
CA LEU A 797 10.94 -19.95 -23.38
C LEU A 797 9.69 -20.66 -22.82
N THR A 798 8.87 -19.92 -22.09
CA THR A 798 7.66 -20.44 -21.43
C THR A 798 6.38 -20.13 -22.22
N ALA A 799 6.39 -19.09 -23.05
CA ALA A 799 5.28 -18.75 -23.94
C ALA A 799 5.72 -17.79 -25.05
N ILE A 800 5.00 -17.83 -26.18
CA ILE A 800 5.17 -16.89 -27.31
C ILE A 800 3.83 -16.21 -27.59
N VAL A 801 3.77 -14.88 -27.47
CA VAL A 801 2.56 -14.08 -27.73
C VAL A 801 2.70 -13.39 -29.08
N ILE A 802 1.72 -13.56 -29.97
CA ILE A 802 1.74 -12.95 -31.31
C ILE A 802 0.64 -11.87 -31.41
N CYS A 803 1.06 -10.61 -31.36
CA CYS A 803 0.23 -9.42 -31.51
C CYS A 803 -0.32 -9.31 -32.95
N GLY A 804 -1.63 -9.11 -33.05
CA GLY A 804 -2.38 -9.08 -34.32
C GLY A 804 -2.80 -10.47 -34.84
N ALA A 805 -2.34 -11.57 -34.22
CA ALA A 805 -2.66 -12.92 -34.69
C ALA A 805 -4.03 -13.39 -34.19
N THR A 806 -4.85 -13.92 -35.09
CA THR A 806 -6.09 -14.65 -34.76
C THR A 806 -5.79 -16.04 -34.20
N ALA A 807 -6.75 -16.66 -33.51
CA ALA A 807 -6.62 -18.06 -33.05
C ALA A 807 -6.33 -19.07 -34.18
N GLN A 808 -6.81 -18.81 -35.39
CA GLN A 808 -6.51 -19.64 -36.57
C GLN A 808 -5.05 -19.49 -37.05
N HIS A 809 -4.44 -18.31 -36.86
CA HIS A 809 -3.03 -18.07 -37.16
C HIS A 809 -2.11 -18.77 -36.15
N ALA A 810 -2.45 -18.75 -34.86
CA ALA A 810 -1.68 -19.47 -33.83
C ALA A 810 -1.74 -21.00 -33.99
N ARG A 811 -2.89 -21.54 -34.43
CA ARG A 811 -3.05 -22.99 -34.69
C ARG A 811 -2.10 -23.54 -35.75
N LYS A 812 -1.68 -22.74 -36.74
CA LYS A 812 -0.70 -23.17 -37.76
C LYS A 812 0.64 -23.59 -37.17
N PHE A 813 1.01 -23.07 -35.99
CA PHE A 813 2.23 -23.44 -35.28
C PHE A 813 2.03 -24.61 -34.31
N ALA A 814 0.79 -24.86 -33.88
CA ALA A 814 0.45 -25.97 -32.97
C ALA A 814 0.48 -27.35 -33.65
N ASP A 815 0.48 -27.40 -34.98
CA ASP A 815 0.60 -28.65 -35.75
C ASP A 815 2.08 -29.06 -35.99
N SER A 816 3.05 -28.25 -35.54
CA SER A 816 4.48 -28.53 -35.67
C SER A 816 5.07 -29.06 -34.36
N PRO A 817 5.78 -30.21 -34.38
CA PRO A 817 6.36 -30.83 -33.17
C PRO A 817 7.46 -29.98 -32.49
N LEU A 818 7.86 -28.86 -33.10
CA LEU A 818 8.77 -27.86 -32.51
C LEU A 818 8.15 -27.04 -31.36
N PHE A 819 6.81 -26.99 -31.25
CA PHE A 819 6.09 -26.14 -30.30
C PHE A 819 5.30 -26.92 -29.24
N ASP A 820 5.49 -28.25 -29.15
CA ASP A 820 4.77 -29.11 -28.21
C ASP A 820 4.98 -28.68 -26.73
N ASP A 821 6.15 -28.11 -26.42
CA ASP A 821 6.53 -27.69 -25.06
C ASP A 821 6.43 -26.17 -24.81
N VAL A 822 6.13 -25.35 -25.84
CA VAL A 822 6.08 -23.87 -25.73
C VAL A 822 4.77 -23.32 -26.33
N PRO A 823 3.80 -22.90 -25.52
CA PRO A 823 2.50 -22.45 -26.02
C PRO A 823 2.60 -21.15 -26.82
N VAL A 824 2.00 -21.15 -28.02
CA VAL A 824 1.82 -19.97 -28.88
C VAL A 824 0.44 -19.35 -28.64
N VAL A 825 0.42 -18.11 -28.16
CA VAL A 825 -0.77 -17.39 -27.71
C VAL A 825 -1.12 -16.29 -28.71
N PRO A 826 -2.31 -16.33 -29.34
CA PRO A 826 -2.79 -15.27 -30.23
C PRO A 826 -3.23 -14.03 -29.44
N ASP A 827 -2.77 -12.83 -29.83
CA ASP A 827 -3.22 -11.56 -29.28
C ASP A 827 -3.78 -10.64 -30.38
N PRO A 828 -4.99 -10.93 -30.90
CA PRO A 828 -5.53 -10.30 -32.11
C PRO A 828 -5.79 -8.80 -31.97
N MET A 829 -5.90 -8.28 -30.75
CA MET A 829 -6.19 -6.86 -30.47
C MET A 829 -5.06 -6.17 -29.69
N GLY A 830 -3.90 -6.83 -29.53
CA GLY A 830 -2.75 -6.29 -28.82
C GLY A 830 -2.98 -6.04 -27.32
N HIS A 831 -3.98 -6.69 -26.73
CA HIS A 831 -4.39 -6.44 -25.35
C HIS A 831 -3.47 -7.10 -24.33
N ILE A 832 -2.88 -8.25 -24.69
CA ILE A 832 -1.90 -8.95 -23.85
C ILE A 832 -0.57 -8.20 -23.93
N SER A 833 -0.14 -7.83 -25.13
CA SER A 833 1.07 -7.03 -25.37
C SER A 833 1.00 -5.64 -24.73
N SER A 834 -0.14 -4.95 -24.86
CA SER A 834 -0.34 -3.62 -24.25
C SER A 834 -0.39 -3.66 -22.72
N ARG A 835 -0.90 -4.74 -22.11
CA ARG A 835 -0.89 -4.89 -20.64
C ARG A 835 0.48 -5.28 -20.10
N ALA A 836 1.27 -6.00 -20.90
CA ALA A 836 2.63 -6.37 -20.55
C ALA A 836 3.65 -5.23 -20.77
N GLY A 837 3.23 -4.08 -21.31
CA GLY A 837 4.14 -3.00 -21.71
C GLY A 837 4.97 -3.34 -22.95
N ALA A 838 4.64 -4.43 -23.65
CA ALA A 838 5.30 -4.91 -24.86
C ALA A 838 4.89 -4.10 -26.09
N HIS A 839 5.19 -2.80 -26.06
CA HIS A 839 4.98 -1.85 -27.17
C HIS A 839 6.06 -1.97 -28.26
N ILE A 840 7.04 -2.84 -28.03
CA ILE A 840 8.18 -3.08 -28.89
C ILE A 840 8.26 -4.57 -29.19
N THR A 841 8.04 -4.96 -30.44
CA THR A 841 8.18 -6.34 -30.94
C THR A 841 9.18 -6.37 -32.12
N PRO A 842 9.95 -7.45 -32.31
CA PRO A 842 10.08 -8.60 -31.41
C PRO A 842 10.78 -8.20 -30.10
N SER A 843 10.39 -8.83 -29.00
CA SER A 843 11.01 -8.62 -27.69
C SER A 843 10.85 -9.85 -26.79
N ILE A 844 11.82 -10.08 -25.90
CA ILE A 844 11.80 -11.18 -24.93
C ILE A 844 11.82 -10.60 -23.53
N TYR A 845 10.85 -11.00 -22.72
CA TYR A 845 10.65 -10.55 -21.35
C TYR A 845 11.10 -11.68 -20.43
N THR A 846 12.12 -11.44 -19.62
CA THR A 846 12.60 -12.40 -18.62
C THR A 846 11.91 -12.11 -17.30
N LEU A 847 11.17 -13.08 -16.80
CA LEU A 847 10.50 -13.00 -15.51
C LEU A 847 11.33 -13.73 -14.45
N ASP A 848 11.51 -13.11 -13.29
CA ASP A 848 12.13 -13.78 -12.15
C ASP A 848 11.22 -14.91 -11.61
N GLY A 849 11.74 -15.72 -10.69
CA GLY A 849 10.98 -16.82 -10.06
C GLY A 849 9.76 -16.39 -9.24
N GLN A 850 9.45 -15.09 -9.20
CA GLN A 850 8.25 -14.53 -8.58
C GLN A 850 7.27 -13.93 -9.59
N GLY A 851 7.60 -13.90 -10.88
CA GLY A 851 6.77 -13.33 -11.95
C GLY A 851 6.99 -11.83 -12.21
N ARG A 852 8.08 -11.24 -11.72
CA ARG A 852 8.44 -9.83 -11.99
C ARG A 852 9.24 -9.73 -13.27
N LEU A 853 9.06 -8.64 -13.99
CA LEU A 853 9.91 -8.29 -15.12
C LEU A 853 11.34 -7.99 -14.65
N ALA A 854 12.25 -8.94 -14.83
CA ALA A 854 13.66 -8.85 -14.46
C ALA A 854 14.50 -8.23 -15.58
N GLU A 855 14.19 -8.56 -16.84
CA GLU A 855 14.91 -8.05 -18.01
C GLU A 855 13.95 -7.93 -19.21
N VAL A 856 14.20 -6.93 -20.07
CA VAL A 856 13.53 -6.78 -21.37
C VAL A 856 14.59 -6.72 -22.45
N HIS A 857 14.59 -7.70 -23.34
CA HIS A 857 15.42 -7.69 -24.55
C HIS A 857 14.57 -7.21 -25.73
N VAL A 858 14.99 -6.14 -26.37
CA VAL A 858 14.30 -5.52 -27.51
C VAL A 858 15.05 -5.84 -28.80
N GLY A 859 14.35 -6.39 -29.79
CA GLY A 859 14.94 -6.87 -31.04
C GLY A 859 15.37 -8.33 -30.97
N TYR A 860 15.76 -8.88 -32.13
CA TYR A 860 16.33 -10.23 -32.18
C TYR A 860 17.71 -10.23 -31.52
N PRO A 861 18.05 -11.21 -30.66
CA PRO A 861 19.45 -11.43 -30.32
C PRO A 861 20.20 -11.65 -31.65
N ALA A 862 21.33 -10.98 -31.82
CA ALA A 862 22.11 -11.03 -33.06
C ALA A 862 22.31 -12.49 -33.48
N VAL A 863 21.61 -12.92 -34.52
CA VAL A 863 22.02 -14.07 -35.32
C VAL A 863 23.36 -13.63 -35.88
N ALA A 864 24.45 -14.22 -35.38
CA ALA A 864 25.77 -13.90 -35.87
C ALA A 864 25.76 -14.00 -37.40
N ASP A 865 26.13 -12.89 -38.05
CA ASP A 865 26.60 -12.90 -39.43
C ASP A 865 27.79 -13.86 -39.51
N SER A 866 27.50 -15.11 -39.84
CA SER A 866 28.48 -16.09 -40.24
C SER A 866 27.99 -16.75 -41.51
N GLN A 867 27.96 -16.01 -42.63
CA GLN A 867 28.22 -16.60 -43.95
C GLN A 867 28.38 -15.66 -45.17
N TYR A 868 28.38 -14.33 -45.06
CA TYR A 868 28.51 -13.47 -46.26
C TYR A 868 29.73 -12.55 -46.38
N ASP A 869 30.74 -12.68 -45.51
CA ASP A 869 32.01 -11.92 -45.63
C ASP A 869 33.25 -12.81 -45.91
N ARG A 870 33.07 -13.79 -46.81
CA ARG A 870 34.15 -14.46 -47.54
C ARG A 870 33.75 -14.70 -48.99
N ALA A 871 33.54 -13.63 -49.75
CA ALA A 871 33.77 -13.59 -51.21
C ALA A 871 33.53 -12.17 -51.76
N GLN A 872 34.47 -11.24 -51.55
CA GLN A 872 35.12 -10.42 -52.59
C GLN A 872 36.07 -9.40 -51.95
#